data_AF-A0A8C3THG2-F1
#
_entry.id   AF-A0A8C3THG2-F1
#
_cell.length_a   1.000
_cell.length_b   1.000
_cell.length_c   1.000
_cell.angle_alpha   90.00
_cell.angle_beta   90.00
_cell.angle_gamma   90.00
#
_symmetry.space_group_name_H-M   'P 1'
#
loop_
_entity.id
_entity.type
_entity.pdbx_description
1 polymer ?
#
loop_
_entity_poly.entity_id
_entity_poly.type
_entity_poly.pdbx_seq_one_letter_code
_entity_poly.pdbx_strand_id
1 'polypeptide(L)'
;MNSGLWSQEKATSSYWDERIFYLLLQECSVLDKQNQKLLKVPKGSLSHFIQDRSSVGHGRNIPSKGKKMQICLKVLEQPHPVLFVDEKDVTEINEKLAELLLAITNCEERYSLFKSKSRLSKGLHIDVGSPVRVQLRSGDDKFPGVVRFRGPLLQDRLLSGIFFGVELLEEGRGQGFTDGQYQGKQFFRCDEDCGVFVALDKLELVEDDDNELESDYAAPVETMQVELPPLEINSRVSLKIGEGIEYGTVIFCDVLPGNESLGYVVGVDMDNPIGNWDGRYNGIQLCSFASVESTLLLHINDVIPETVSQDRRLPKLAFTSRGGGDKSLFNHSKQKITGSTSEPGNRNRSEFFYTLNGSSVDSQPQTKSKNTRYIDEAFGGYLSEVVEENTPPKTEKEGLETMIGKKKGIQGHYNSCYLDSTLFCLFSFSSVLDTVLLRPKEKNDVEYYSETQELLRTEIVNPLRIYGYVCATKIMKLRKILEKVEAASGFTSEEKDPEEFLNILFHHILRVEPLLKIRSAGQKVQDCYFYQIFMEKNEKVGVPTIQQLLEWSFINSSLKFAEAPSCLIIQMPRFGKDFKMFNKIFPSLELNITDLLEDTPRQCRICGGLAMYECRECYEDTDISAGKIKQFCKTCNTQVHLHPKRQSHKFNPVSLPKDLPDWDWRHGCIPCQKMELFAVLCIETSHYVAFVKYGKDDSAWLFFDSMADRDGGQNGFNIPQVTPCPEVGEYLKMSLEELHSLDSRKIQGCARRLLCDAYMCMYQSPTMSLYK
;
A
#
# COMPACT_ATOMS: atom_id res chain seq x y z
N MET A 1 4.35 -33.98 65.79
CA MET A 1 5.68 -33.32 65.76
C MET A 1 5.57 -32.23 64.72
N ASN A 2 5.86 -30.97 65.09
CA ASN A 2 5.17 -29.85 64.45
C ASN A 2 5.87 -29.29 63.20
N SER A 3 5.06 -29.09 62.17
CA SER A 3 5.27 -28.11 61.10
C SER A 3 5.23 -26.68 61.65
N GLY A 4 6.02 -25.78 61.06
CA GLY A 4 5.91 -24.33 61.32
C GLY A 4 7.23 -23.58 61.11
N LEU A 5 7.55 -23.25 59.85
CA LEU A 5 8.77 -22.49 59.55
C LEU A 5 8.66 -21.63 58.28
N TRP A 6 7.68 -20.72 58.25
CA TRP A 6 7.68 -19.50 57.41
C TRP A 6 6.62 -18.53 57.96
N SER A 7 7.06 -17.52 58.72
CA SER A 7 6.33 -16.28 59.05
C SER A 7 7.29 -15.28 59.69
N GLN A 8 7.99 -14.49 58.87
CA GLN A 8 8.52 -13.20 59.30
C GLN A 8 8.48 -12.24 58.12
N GLU A 9 7.46 -11.39 58.14
CA GLU A 9 7.22 -10.37 57.12
C GLU A 9 8.33 -9.32 57.18
N LYS A 10 9.28 -9.40 56.25
CA LYS A 10 9.99 -8.19 55.84
C LYS A 10 9.07 -7.43 54.90
N ALA A 11 8.41 -6.41 55.44
CA ALA A 11 7.74 -5.37 54.66
C ALA A 11 8.80 -4.67 53.78
N THR A 12 9.01 -5.21 52.58
CA THR A 12 9.82 -4.59 51.54
C THR A 12 9.03 -3.38 51.05
N SER A 13 9.52 -2.19 51.38
CA SER A 13 8.90 -0.94 50.94
C SER A 13 8.74 -0.99 49.41
N SER A 14 7.48 -0.92 48.96
CA SER A 14 7.12 -0.81 47.55
C SER A 14 7.51 0.57 47.05
N TYR A 15 8.79 0.74 46.73
CA TYR A 15 9.25 1.88 45.93
C TYR A 15 8.56 1.77 44.58
N TRP A 16 7.85 2.83 44.18
CA TRP A 16 7.01 2.81 42.99
C TRP A 16 7.92 2.73 41.75
N ASP A 17 7.72 1.71 40.91
CA ASP A 17 8.16 1.77 39.51
C ASP A 17 7.30 2.84 38.82
N GLU A 18 7.83 4.05 38.71
CA GLU A 18 7.14 5.14 38.01
C GLU A 18 7.00 4.75 36.53
N ARG A 19 5.74 4.54 36.11
CA ARG A 19 5.39 4.15 34.73
C ARG A 19 5.48 5.34 33.78
N ILE A 20 6.70 5.85 33.61
CA ILE A 20 6.98 6.95 32.70
C ILE A 20 7.11 6.38 31.28
N PHE A 21 6.36 6.96 30.35
CA PHE A 21 6.38 6.63 28.93
C PHE A 21 6.87 7.83 28.12
N TYR A 22 7.58 7.55 27.04
CA TYR A 22 8.15 8.55 26.14
C TYR A 22 7.83 8.20 24.69
N LEU A 23 7.48 9.22 23.90
CA LEU A 23 7.35 9.11 22.46
C LEU A 23 8.54 9.78 21.78
N LEU A 24 9.09 9.12 20.76
CA LEU A 24 10.27 9.56 20.04
C LEU A 24 9.93 10.61 18.96
N LEU A 25 10.60 11.76 18.95
CA LEU A 25 10.25 12.89 18.06
C LEU A 25 10.91 12.83 16.67
N GLN A 26 11.98 12.05 16.52
CA GLN A 26 12.79 11.92 15.30
C GLN A 26 13.23 10.46 15.10
N GLU A 27 13.70 10.08 13.90
CA GLU A 27 14.29 8.76 13.72
C GLU A 27 15.60 8.62 14.52
N CYS A 28 15.81 7.49 15.21
CA CYS A 28 17.07 7.19 15.89
C CYS A 28 17.62 5.83 15.46
N SER A 29 18.91 5.78 15.15
CA SER A 29 19.64 4.53 14.87
C SER A 29 20.38 4.07 16.11
N VAL A 30 20.12 2.84 16.57
CA VAL A 30 20.72 2.25 17.77
C VAL A 30 21.38 0.91 17.42
N LEU A 31 22.55 0.65 18.02
CA LEU A 31 23.22 -0.64 17.90
C LEU A 31 22.64 -1.59 18.95
N ASP A 32 21.96 -2.65 18.52
CA ASP A 32 21.51 -3.71 19.43
C ASP A 32 22.72 -4.50 19.93
N LYS A 33 22.89 -4.54 21.26
CA LYS A 33 24.06 -5.13 21.91
C LYS A 33 24.09 -6.66 21.78
N GLN A 34 22.96 -7.33 21.58
CA GLN A 34 22.88 -8.79 21.48
C GLN A 34 23.31 -9.32 20.11
N ASN A 35 22.90 -8.67 19.03
CA ASN A 35 23.13 -9.11 17.64
C ASN A 35 24.10 -8.21 16.85
N GLN A 36 24.56 -7.09 17.42
CA GLN A 36 25.44 -6.09 16.80
C GLN A 36 24.87 -5.45 15.52
N LYS A 37 23.56 -5.55 15.30
CA LYS A 37 22.86 -4.96 14.14
C LYS A 37 22.53 -3.49 14.45
N LEU A 38 22.69 -2.63 13.45
CA LEU A 38 22.17 -1.27 13.50
C LEU A 38 20.66 -1.32 13.21
N LEU A 39 19.86 -0.91 14.19
CA LEU A 39 18.40 -0.90 14.12
C LEU A 39 17.91 0.56 14.09
N LYS A 40 17.08 0.89 13.10
CA LYS A 40 16.40 2.19 12.98
C LYS A 40 15.07 2.13 13.72
N VAL A 41 14.86 3.05 14.65
CA VAL A 41 13.59 3.28 15.36
C VAL A 41 12.95 4.55 14.78
N PRO A 42 11.74 4.47 14.20
CA PRO A 42 11.09 5.64 13.60
C PRO A 42 10.59 6.64 14.67
N LYS A 43 10.46 7.91 14.26
CA LYS A 43 9.66 8.89 15.02
C LYS A 43 8.24 8.34 15.25
N GLY A 44 7.64 8.68 16.39
CA GLY A 44 6.36 8.11 16.81
C GLY A 44 6.47 6.81 17.61
N SER A 45 7.62 6.11 17.62
CA SER A 45 7.76 4.91 18.45
C SER A 45 7.56 5.20 19.94
N LEU A 46 6.80 4.33 20.61
CA LEU A 46 6.51 4.43 22.05
C LEU A 46 7.50 3.61 22.86
N SER A 47 8.03 4.22 23.93
CA SER A 47 9.02 3.61 24.82
C SER A 47 8.66 3.81 26.29
N HIS A 48 9.13 2.91 27.14
CA HIS A 48 9.07 3.03 28.60
C HIS A 48 10.46 3.35 29.16
N PHE A 49 10.51 4.20 30.20
CA PHE A 49 11.72 4.55 30.91
C PHE A 49 12.38 3.36 31.63
N ILE A 50 13.71 3.30 31.63
CA ILE A 50 14.46 2.36 32.48
C ILE A 50 15.50 3.15 33.29
N GLN A 51 15.38 3.11 34.62
CA GLN A 51 16.38 3.68 35.51
C GLN A 51 17.67 2.83 35.51
N ASP A 52 18.79 3.42 35.09
CA ASP A 52 20.09 2.75 35.07
C ASP A 52 20.66 2.59 36.49
N ARG A 53 20.84 1.34 36.93
CA ARG A 53 21.41 0.99 38.24
C ARG A 53 22.93 1.20 38.32
N SER A 54 23.59 1.53 37.22
CA SER A 54 25.06 1.62 37.12
C SER A 54 25.69 2.82 37.85
N SER A 55 24.91 3.85 38.23
CA SER A 55 25.43 5.16 38.67
C SER A 55 25.40 5.42 40.19
N VAL A 56 24.86 4.50 41.01
CA VAL A 56 24.80 4.66 42.49
C VAL A 56 26.12 4.17 43.14
N GLY A 57 27.23 4.83 42.80
CA GLY A 57 28.59 4.33 43.05
C GLY A 57 29.64 5.38 43.40
N HIS A 58 29.53 5.97 44.60
CA HIS A 58 30.54 6.82 45.28
C HIS A 58 30.85 8.23 44.71
N GLY A 59 31.12 9.17 45.62
CA GLY A 59 31.82 10.43 45.34
C GLY A 59 30.94 11.63 45.00
N ARG A 60 30.87 12.62 45.91
CA ARG A 60 30.36 13.97 45.60
C ARG A 60 31.33 14.68 44.66
N ASN A 61 31.06 14.67 43.36
CA ASN A 61 31.71 15.55 42.38
C ASN A 61 30.67 16.44 41.71
N ILE A 62 30.96 17.74 41.64
CA ILE A 62 30.09 18.74 41.00
C ILE A 62 30.07 18.46 39.49
N PRO A 63 28.90 18.41 38.82
CA PRO A 63 28.86 18.24 37.37
C PRO A 63 29.52 19.43 36.66
N SER A 64 30.58 19.16 35.89
CA SER A 64 31.14 20.15 34.97
C SER A 64 30.14 20.42 33.84
N LYS A 65 29.98 21.71 33.49
CA LYS A 65 29.08 22.14 32.40
C LYS A 65 29.49 21.45 31.09
N GLY A 66 28.60 20.64 30.50
CA GLY A 66 28.80 20.10 29.16
C GLY A 66 28.32 18.66 28.90
N LYS A 67 28.02 17.84 29.92
CA LYS A 67 27.39 16.54 29.69
C LYS A 67 25.91 16.70 29.34
N LYS A 68 25.51 16.26 28.14
CA LYS A 68 24.11 16.03 27.78
C LYS A 68 23.51 14.98 28.72
N MET A 69 22.25 15.18 29.11
CA MET A 69 21.47 14.13 29.77
C MET A 69 20.87 13.22 28.69
N GLN A 70 21.15 11.93 28.80
CA GLN A 70 20.63 10.91 27.91
C GLN A 70 19.76 9.94 28.70
N ILE A 71 18.55 9.71 28.20
CA ILE A 71 17.51 8.91 28.83
C ILE A 71 17.60 7.49 28.27
N CYS A 72 17.55 6.50 29.16
CA CYS A 72 17.54 5.08 28.82
C CYS A 72 16.08 4.63 28.64
N LEU A 73 15.74 4.13 27.44
CA LEU A 73 14.37 3.87 27.01
C LEU A 73 14.24 2.49 26.37
N LYS A 74 13.20 1.72 26.69
CA LYS A 74 12.88 0.45 26.03
C LYS A 74 11.65 0.62 25.14
N VAL A 75 11.77 0.33 23.85
CA VAL A 75 10.63 0.42 22.91
C VAL A 75 9.59 -0.66 23.26
N LEU A 76 8.30 -0.29 23.27
CA LEU A 76 7.19 -1.19 23.63
C LEU A 76 6.74 -2.11 22.49
N GLU A 77 7.12 -1.77 21.27
CA GLU A 77 6.64 -2.37 20.02
C GLU A 77 7.52 -3.53 19.55
N GLN A 78 8.79 -3.58 20.00
CA GLN A 78 9.81 -4.52 19.55
C GLN A 78 10.44 -5.28 20.73
N PRO A 79 10.87 -6.55 20.54
CA PRO A 79 11.59 -7.29 21.57
C PRO A 79 13.07 -6.87 21.62
N HIS A 80 13.51 -6.41 22.81
CA HIS A 80 14.90 -6.10 23.21
C HIS A 80 15.59 -4.75 22.86
N PRO A 81 15.08 -3.79 22.04
CA PRO A 81 15.80 -2.54 21.81
C PRO A 81 15.75 -1.63 23.04
N VAL A 82 16.93 -1.27 23.55
CA VAL A 82 17.13 -0.26 24.58
C VAL A 82 17.93 0.89 23.98
N LEU A 83 17.30 2.07 23.91
CA LEU A 83 17.81 3.29 23.31
C LEU A 83 18.44 4.19 24.38
N PHE A 84 19.46 4.95 24.00
CA PHE A 84 19.98 6.08 24.77
C PHE A 84 19.75 7.34 23.92
N VAL A 85 18.86 8.21 24.37
CA VAL A 85 18.35 9.34 23.57
C VAL A 85 18.54 10.64 24.34
N ASP A 86 18.94 11.73 23.66
CA ASP A 86 19.00 13.05 24.29
C ASP A 86 17.57 13.47 24.70
N GLU A 87 17.40 14.03 25.90
CA GLU A 87 16.11 14.47 26.47
C GLU A 87 15.26 15.34 25.52
N LYS A 88 15.90 16.18 24.68
CA LYS A 88 15.27 17.03 23.67
C LYS A 88 14.58 16.30 22.50
N ASP A 89 14.90 15.02 22.28
CA ASP A 89 14.46 14.24 21.10
C ASP A 89 13.29 13.29 21.42
N VAL A 90 12.76 13.39 22.64
CA VAL A 90 11.61 12.64 23.15
C VAL A 90 10.61 13.58 23.83
N THR A 91 9.41 13.10 24.10
CA THR A 91 8.46 13.80 24.98
C THR A 91 7.74 12.81 25.87
N GLU A 92 7.58 13.17 27.15
CA GLU A 92 6.88 12.37 28.14
C GLU A 92 5.38 12.32 27.85
N ILE A 93 4.79 11.14 28.01
CA ILE A 93 3.37 10.88 27.80
C ILE A 93 2.82 10.11 29.01
N ASN A 94 1.65 10.52 29.51
CA ASN A 94 0.97 9.78 30.58
C ASN A 94 0.43 8.43 30.10
N GLU A 95 0.25 7.49 31.03
CA GLU A 95 -0.17 6.11 30.75
C GLU A 95 -1.42 6.03 29.82
N LYS A 96 -2.49 6.78 30.11
CA LYS A 96 -3.74 6.78 29.32
C LYS A 96 -3.55 7.24 27.87
N LEU A 97 -2.72 8.26 27.64
CA LEU A 97 -2.40 8.71 26.28
C LEU A 97 -1.47 7.71 25.56
N ALA A 98 -0.54 7.07 26.29
CA ALA A 98 0.30 6.02 25.72
C ALA A 98 -0.52 4.77 25.34
N GLU A 99 -1.52 4.38 26.13
CA GLU A 99 -2.49 3.31 25.82
C GLU A 99 -3.29 3.58 24.54
N LEU A 100 -3.80 4.81 24.35
CA LEU A 100 -4.52 5.21 23.13
C LEU A 100 -3.60 5.24 21.90
N LEU A 101 -2.38 5.77 22.06
CA LEU A 101 -1.40 5.88 20.97
C LEU A 101 -0.81 4.51 20.58
N LEU A 102 -0.71 3.55 21.50
CA LEU A 102 -0.14 2.22 21.26
C LEU A 102 -1.04 1.32 20.38
N ALA A 103 -2.35 1.57 20.33
CA ALA A 103 -3.26 0.88 19.42
C ALA A 103 -3.06 1.29 17.93
N ILE A 104 -2.52 2.49 17.70
CA ILE A 104 -2.22 3.01 16.36
C ILE A 104 -0.92 2.36 15.88
N THR A 105 -0.99 1.42 14.94
CA THR A 105 0.19 0.66 14.47
C THR A 105 1.14 1.50 13.60
N ASN A 106 0.61 2.49 12.89
CA ASN A 106 1.42 3.40 12.06
C ASN A 106 2.05 4.51 12.90
N CYS A 107 3.39 4.53 12.96
CA CYS A 107 4.14 5.51 13.76
C CYS A 107 3.99 6.97 13.27
N GLU A 108 3.75 7.21 11.97
CA GLU A 108 3.55 8.58 11.44
C GLU A 108 2.14 9.10 11.77
N GLU A 109 1.10 8.25 11.63
CA GLU A 109 -0.26 8.60 12.04
C GLU A 109 -0.32 8.85 13.55
N ARG A 110 0.34 8.00 14.35
CA ARG A 110 0.50 8.17 15.80
C ARG A 110 1.21 9.48 16.17
N TYR A 111 2.30 9.83 15.48
CA TYR A 111 3.03 11.09 15.69
C TYR A 111 2.21 12.32 15.26
N SER A 112 1.41 12.19 14.21
CA SER A 112 0.50 13.24 13.72
C SER A 112 -0.66 13.47 14.68
N LEU A 113 -1.27 12.40 15.21
CA LEU A 113 -2.27 12.49 16.27
C LEU A 113 -1.68 13.06 17.57
N PHE A 114 -0.45 12.70 17.92
CA PHE A 114 0.27 13.26 19.07
C PHE A 114 0.46 14.78 18.99
N LYS A 115 0.68 15.33 17.79
CA LYS A 115 0.67 16.79 17.58
C LYS A 115 -0.71 17.41 17.76
N SER A 116 -1.78 16.71 17.39
CA SER A 116 -3.17 17.17 17.56
C SER A 116 -3.67 16.97 18.99
N LYS A 117 -3.19 17.83 19.90
CA LYS A 117 -3.59 17.82 21.32
C LYS A 117 -5.11 17.81 21.52
N SER A 118 -5.86 18.53 20.67
CA SER A 118 -7.34 18.57 20.71
C SER A 118 -7.98 17.21 20.40
N ARG A 119 -7.54 16.49 19.34
CA ARG A 119 -8.06 15.15 19.04
C ARG A 119 -7.68 14.14 20.13
N LEU A 120 -6.48 14.24 20.72
CA LEU A 120 -6.12 13.41 21.87
C LEU A 120 -6.95 13.71 23.12
N SER A 121 -7.28 14.98 23.40
CA SER A 121 -8.17 15.31 24.51
C SER A 121 -9.60 14.84 24.26
N LYS A 122 -10.17 14.99 23.06
CA LYS A 122 -11.48 14.40 22.73
C LYS A 122 -11.46 12.87 22.84
N GLY A 123 -10.40 12.22 22.32
CA GLY A 123 -10.22 10.77 22.37
C GLY A 123 -10.13 10.13 23.77
N LEU A 124 -9.79 10.91 24.81
CA LEU A 124 -9.86 10.44 26.19
C LEU A 124 -11.30 10.33 26.72
N HIS A 125 -12.24 11.09 26.15
CA HIS A 125 -13.66 11.16 26.53
C HIS A 125 -14.56 10.23 25.69
N ILE A 126 -14.01 9.57 24.65
CA ILE A 126 -14.74 8.52 23.92
C ILE A 126 -14.88 7.31 24.84
N ASP A 127 -16.12 6.92 25.14
CA ASP A 127 -16.47 5.78 25.99
C ASP A 127 -17.62 4.95 25.38
N VAL A 128 -17.95 3.82 25.99
CA VAL A 128 -19.03 2.95 25.48
C VAL A 128 -20.38 3.67 25.57
N GLY A 129 -21.01 3.86 24.42
CA GLY A 129 -22.21 4.68 24.23
C GLY A 129 -21.97 5.96 23.42
N SER A 130 -20.74 6.44 23.28
CA SER A 130 -20.43 7.66 22.51
C SER A 130 -20.78 7.51 21.02
N PRO A 131 -21.48 8.48 20.41
CA PRO A 131 -21.60 8.59 18.96
C PRO A 131 -20.27 9.04 18.36
N VAL A 132 -19.87 8.42 17.25
CA VAL A 132 -18.58 8.66 16.58
C VAL A 132 -18.72 8.62 15.07
N ARG A 133 -17.86 9.35 14.37
CA ARG A 133 -17.63 9.17 12.93
C ARG A 133 -16.38 8.32 12.72
N VAL A 134 -16.49 7.26 11.90
CA VAL A 134 -15.48 6.22 11.69
C VAL A 134 -14.94 6.28 10.27
N GLN A 135 -13.62 6.42 10.12
CA GLN A 135 -12.97 6.34 8.80
C GLN A 135 -12.42 4.93 8.55
N LEU A 136 -13.07 4.17 7.67
CA LEU A 136 -12.68 2.79 7.37
C LEU A 136 -11.47 2.70 6.43
N ARG A 137 -11.28 3.68 5.54
CA ARG A 137 -10.15 3.77 4.61
C ARG A 137 -9.68 5.22 4.47
N SER A 138 -8.38 5.41 4.28
CA SER A 138 -7.77 6.73 4.20
C SER A 138 -8.19 7.44 2.89
N GLY A 139 -9.05 8.46 3.00
CA GLY A 139 -9.56 9.24 1.87
C GLY A 139 -11.02 8.96 1.51
N ASP A 140 -11.62 7.90 2.07
CA ASP A 140 -13.07 7.68 2.01
C ASP A 140 -13.80 8.54 3.07
N ASP A 141 -15.09 8.77 2.86
CA ASP A 141 -15.98 9.44 3.80
C ASP A 141 -16.08 8.71 5.15
N LYS A 142 -16.52 9.43 6.19
CA LYS A 142 -16.62 8.91 7.56
C LYS A 142 -18.05 8.46 7.85
N PHE A 143 -18.23 7.18 8.15
CA PHE A 143 -19.54 6.62 8.48
C PHE A 143 -19.95 6.93 9.94
N PRO A 144 -21.23 7.17 10.23
CA PRO A 144 -21.72 7.29 11.60
C PRO A 144 -21.66 5.93 12.31
N GLY A 145 -21.45 5.95 13.62
CA GLY A 145 -21.39 4.75 14.45
C GLY A 145 -21.50 5.05 15.94
N VAL A 146 -21.70 4.01 16.76
CA VAL A 146 -21.75 4.11 18.22
C VAL A 146 -20.74 3.14 18.84
N VAL A 147 -19.92 3.63 19.76
CA VAL A 147 -18.93 2.81 20.47
C VAL A 147 -19.64 1.79 21.36
N ARG A 148 -19.42 0.50 21.08
CA ARG A 148 -19.97 -0.63 21.83
C ARG A 148 -18.94 -1.32 22.73
N PHE A 149 -17.65 -1.13 22.46
CA PHE A 149 -16.54 -1.64 23.28
C PHE A 149 -15.40 -0.61 23.33
N ARG A 150 -14.73 -0.51 24.48
CA ARG A 150 -13.46 0.22 24.66
C ARG A 150 -12.55 -0.62 25.53
N GLY A 151 -11.36 -0.94 25.05
CA GLY A 151 -10.39 -1.72 25.83
C GLY A 151 -9.34 -2.46 24.99
N PRO A 152 -8.48 -3.26 25.64
CA PRO A 152 -7.48 -4.06 24.93
C PRO A 152 -8.11 -5.33 24.34
N LEU A 153 -7.79 -5.61 23.07
CA LEU A 153 -8.19 -6.85 22.39
C LEU A 153 -7.23 -8.01 22.67
N LEU A 154 -5.96 -7.70 22.91
CA LEU A 154 -4.90 -8.65 23.28
C LEU A 154 -4.40 -8.31 24.68
N GLN A 155 -4.24 -9.32 25.55
CA GLN A 155 -4.05 -9.14 26.98
C GLN A 155 -2.75 -9.81 27.50
N ASP A 156 -1.60 -9.41 26.92
CA ASP A 156 -0.27 -9.89 27.35
C ASP A 156 0.87 -8.89 27.05
N ARG A 157 0.78 -7.66 27.59
CA ARG A 157 1.88 -6.65 27.53
C ARG A 157 1.93 -5.78 28.78
N LEU A 158 3.12 -5.20 29.02
CA LEU A 158 3.43 -4.27 30.11
C LEU A 158 2.64 -2.95 30.03
N LEU A 159 2.24 -2.57 28.81
CA LEU A 159 1.22 -1.57 28.48
C LEU A 159 0.38 -2.15 27.33
N SER A 160 -0.94 -1.96 27.35
CA SER A 160 -1.84 -2.53 26.33
C SER A 160 -2.53 -1.42 25.51
N GLY A 161 -2.62 -1.60 24.19
CA GLY A 161 -3.29 -0.64 23.30
C GLY A 161 -4.81 -0.67 23.48
N ILE A 162 -5.44 0.50 23.59
CA ILE A 162 -6.90 0.64 23.70
C ILE A 162 -7.52 0.73 22.30
N PHE A 163 -8.30 -0.27 21.95
CA PHE A 163 -9.13 -0.30 20.74
C PHE A 163 -10.58 0.04 21.08
N PHE A 164 -11.28 0.54 20.08
CA PHE A 164 -12.70 0.85 20.14
C PHE A 164 -13.44 -0.11 19.20
N GLY A 165 -14.35 -0.90 19.77
CA GLY A 165 -15.33 -1.66 19.00
C GLY A 165 -16.54 -0.77 18.74
N VAL A 166 -16.87 -0.55 17.47
CA VAL A 166 -17.91 0.38 17.03
C VAL A 166 -18.93 -0.36 16.18
N GLU A 167 -20.22 -0.14 16.44
CA GLU A 167 -21.32 -0.51 15.56
C GLU A 167 -21.58 0.64 14.60
N LEU A 168 -21.44 0.40 13.31
CA LEU A 168 -21.73 1.35 12.23
C LEU A 168 -23.25 1.49 12.06
N LEU A 169 -23.69 2.72 11.80
CA LEU A 169 -25.09 3.09 11.60
C LEU A 169 -25.34 3.55 10.16
N GLU A 170 -26.63 3.65 9.80
CA GLU A 170 -27.10 4.24 8.54
C GLU A 170 -26.34 3.73 7.31
N GLU A 171 -25.64 4.62 6.59
CA GLU A 171 -24.89 4.31 5.36
C GLU A 171 -23.67 3.40 5.59
N GLY A 172 -23.21 3.27 6.84
CA GLY A 172 -22.13 2.38 7.26
C GLY A 172 -22.57 0.93 7.56
N ARG A 173 -23.87 0.62 7.59
CA ARG A 173 -24.34 -0.75 7.85
C ARG A 173 -23.96 -1.67 6.69
N GLY A 174 -23.30 -2.79 6.99
CA GLY A 174 -22.73 -3.68 5.97
C GLY A 174 -21.36 -3.25 5.42
N GLN A 175 -20.76 -2.17 5.92
CA GLN A 175 -19.38 -1.76 5.59
C GLN A 175 -18.34 -2.26 6.63
N GLY A 176 -18.79 -2.91 7.71
CA GLY A 176 -17.97 -3.47 8.76
C GLY A 176 -17.42 -4.86 8.44
N PHE A 177 -16.78 -5.49 9.42
CA PHE A 177 -16.01 -6.73 9.24
C PHE A 177 -16.20 -7.75 10.39
N THR A 178 -17.15 -7.50 11.30
CA THR A 178 -17.43 -8.35 12.46
C THR A 178 -18.84 -8.08 13.00
N ASP A 179 -19.41 -9.04 13.75
CA ASP A 179 -20.62 -8.89 14.57
C ASP A 179 -20.32 -8.29 15.96
N GLY A 180 -19.04 -8.02 16.27
CA GLY A 180 -18.53 -7.68 17.60
C GLY A 180 -17.69 -8.78 18.26
N GLN A 181 -17.40 -9.87 17.55
CA GLN A 181 -16.42 -10.89 17.91
C GLN A 181 -15.00 -10.57 17.38
N TYR A 182 -13.98 -10.85 18.19
CA TYR A 182 -12.57 -10.79 17.78
C TYR A 182 -11.82 -12.02 18.34
N GLN A 183 -11.07 -12.72 17.48
CA GLN A 183 -10.35 -13.96 17.82
C GLN A 183 -11.21 -15.00 18.59
N GLY A 184 -12.48 -15.17 18.19
CA GLY A 184 -13.42 -16.11 18.82
C GLY A 184 -14.03 -15.65 20.15
N LYS A 185 -13.61 -14.50 20.69
CA LYS A 185 -14.17 -13.88 21.91
C LYS A 185 -15.15 -12.78 21.51
N GLN A 186 -16.36 -12.81 22.07
CA GLN A 186 -17.31 -11.72 21.92
C GLN A 186 -16.90 -10.53 22.79
N PHE A 187 -16.89 -9.31 22.23
CA PHE A 187 -16.69 -8.07 22.98
C PHE A 187 -17.94 -7.18 22.95
N PHE A 188 -18.66 -7.17 21.84
CA PHE A 188 -20.00 -6.58 21.71
C PHE A 188 -20.88 -7.39 20.75
N ARG A 189 -22.10 -6.92 20.48
CA ARG A 189 -23.00 -7.50 19.46
C ARG A 189 -23.63 -6.40 18.61
N CYS A 190 -23.74 -6.66 17.32
CA CYS A 190 -24.46 -5.89 16.31
C CYS A 190 -24.92 -6.85 15.18
N ASP A 191 -25.54 -6.33 14.12
CA ASP A 191 -25.87 -7.13 12.94
C ASP A 191 -24.59 -7.59 12.18
N GLU A 192 -24.69 -8.62 11.33
CA GLU A 192 -23.57 -9.06 10.48
C GLU A 192 -23.01 -7.90 9.63
N ASP A 193 -21.68 -7.84 9.48
CA ASP A 193 -20.93 -6.80 8.78
C ASP A 193 -21.26 -5.35 9.20
N CYS A 194 -21.77 -5.13 10.42
CA CYS A 194 -22.02 -3.79 10.99
C CYS A 194 -21.01 -3.39 12.07
N GLY A 195 -20.18 -4.29 12.58
CA GLY A 195 -19.16 -4.01 13.59
C GLY A 195 -17.76 -3.81 13.01
N VAL A 196 -16.96 -2.95 13.67
CA VAL A 196 -15.53 -2.79 13.42
C VAL A 196 -14.74 -2.62 14.72
N PHE A 197 -13.44 -2.92 14.70
CA PHE A 197 -12.50 -2.57 15.76
C PHE A 197 -11.42 -1.64 15.20
N VAL A 198 -11.28 -0.46 15.80
CA VAL A 198 -10.39 0.61 15.31
C VAL A 198 -9.60 1.27 16.45
N ALA A 199 -8.53 1.98 16.09
CA ALA A 199 -7.77 2.86 16.99
C ALA A 199 -8.23 4.33 16.84
N LEU A 200 -7.78 5.20 17.74
CA LEU A 200 -8.28 6.58 17.88
C LEU A 200 -8.04 7.47 16.65
N ASP A 201 -7.02 7.20 15.85
CA ASP A 201 -6.72 7.96 14.63
C ASP A 201 -7.84 7.90 13.59
N LYS A 202 -8.55 6.77 13.51
CA LYS A 202 -9.70 6.53 12.63
C LYS A 202 -11.05 6.95 13.23
N LEU A 203 -11.06 7.56 14.43
CA LEU A 203 -12.26 8.01 15.12
C LEU A 203 -12.34 9.52 15.35
N GLU A 204 -13.56 10.02 15.35
CA GLU A 204 -13.93 11.38 15.71
C GLU A 204 -15.18 11.33 16.60
N LEU A 205 -15.14 12.00 17.75
CA LEU A 205 -16.28 12.10 18.66
C LEU A 205 -17.29 13.10 18.10
N VAL A 206 -18.56 12.70 18.01
CA VAL A 206 -19.70 13.60 17.81
C VAL A 206 -20.16 14.04 19.21
N GLU A 207 -20.49 15.33 19.37
CA GLU A 207 -20.95 15.89 20.65
C GLU A 207 -22.45 16.21 20.55
N ASP A 208 -23.21 16.07 21.63
CA ASP A 208 -24.69 16.07 21.54
C ASP A 208 -25.30 17.43 21.09
N ASP A 209 -24.52 18.53 21.15
CA ASP A 209 -24.89 19.82 20.54
C ASP A 209 -24.94 19.77 18.99
N ASP A 210 -24.32 18.77 18.35
CA ASP A 210 -24.37 18.54 16.90
C ASP A 210 -25.76 18.03 16.41
N ASN A 211 -26.67 17.64 17.33
CA ASN A 211 -27.92 16.92 17.00
C ASN A 211 -29.20 17.79 16.92
N GLU A 212 -29.14 19.12 17.10
CA GLU A 212 -30.33 19.99 16.92
C GLU A 212 -30.40 20.74 15.58
N LEU A 213 -29.37 20.63 14.71
CA LEU A 213 -29.33 21.31 13.39
C LEU A 213 -28.66 20.45 12.28
N GLU A 214 -29.45 19.68 11.54
CA GLU A 214 -29.08 19.23 10.18
C GLU A 214 -29.20 20.39 9.16
N SER A 215 -28.37 21.43 9.31
CA SER A 215 -28.11 22.41 8.25
C SER A 215 -26.81 23.19 8.48
N ASP A 216 -25.80 22.87 7.67
CA ASP A 216 -24.60 23.66 7.32
C ASP A 216 -23.85 24.49 8.40
N TYR A 217 -22.65 23.96 8.71
CA TYR A 217 -21.40 24.72 8.92
C TYR A 217 -21.22 25.56 10.20
N ALA A 218 -19.97 26.00 10.39
CA ALA A 218 -19.41 26.53 11.64
C ALA A 218 -19.77 27.98 12.01
N ALA A 219 -20.11 28.19 13.28
CA ALA A 219 -19.93 29.45 13.99
C ALA A 219 -18.42 29.73 14.26
N PRO A 220 -18.01 30.98 14.58
CA PRO A 220 -16.77 31.52 14.00
C PRO A 220 -15.48 31.23 14.78
N VAL A 221 -14.38 31.12 14.02
CA VAL A 221 -13.02 31.32 14.54
C VAL A 221 -12.78 32.82 14.71
N GLU A 222 -12.42 33.25 15.93
CA GLU A 222 -11.98 34.63 16.17
C GLU A 222 -10.70 34.94 15.36
N THR A 223 -10.85 35.90 14.46
CA THR A 223 -9.87 36.91 14.01
C THR A 223 -8.42 36.71 14.52
N MET A 224 -7.58 36.05 13.72
CA MET A 224 -6.14 36.37 13.81
C MET A 224 -5.94 37.83 13.39
N GLN A 225 -5.21 38.60 14.20
CA GLN A 225 -5.03 40.05 14.01
C GLN A 225 -4.20 40.40 12.76
N VAL A 226 -4.84 40.45 11.59
CA VAL A 226 -4.64 41.49 10.56
C VAL A 226 -5.99 41.70 9.85
N GLU A 227 -6.60 42.87 10.01
CA GLU A 227 -7.88 43.20 9.35
C GLU A 227 -7.70 43.52 7.86
N LEU A 228 -8.62 43.06 7.03
CA LEU A 228 -8.90 43.60 5.69
C LEU A 228 -10.42 43.86 5.58
N PRO A 229 -10.89 44.91 4.88
CA PRO A 229 -12.30 45.27 4.86
C PRO A 229 -13.14 44.37 3.94
N PRO A 230 -14.46 44.23 4.18
CA PRO A 230 -15.38 43.60 3.23
C PRO A 230 -15.50 44.40 1.92
N LEU A 231 -15.85 43.71 0.83
CA LEU A 231 -16.06 44.32 -0.49
C LEU A 231 -17.24 45.29 -0.48
N GLU A 232 -17.01 46.56 -0.82
CA GLU A 232 -18.09 47.55 -0.92
C GLU A 232 -19.05 47.20 -2.07
N ILE A 233 -20.36 47.34 -1.85
CA ILE A 233 -21.35 47.16 -2.91
C ILE A 233 -21.13 48.21 -4.00
N ASN A 234 -21.23 47.79 -5.27
CA ASN A 234 -20.78 48.45 -6.51
C ASN A 234 -19.26 48.37 -6.79
N SER A 235 -18.47 47.63 -6.00
CA SER A 235 -17.08 47.31 -6.36
C SER A 235 -17.00 46.46 -7.62
N ARG A 236 -15.90 46.60 -8.36
CA ARG A 236 -15.61 45.76 -9.53
C ARG A 236 -14.74 44.57 -9.15
N VAL A 237 -15.12 43.40 -9.66
CA VAL A 237 -14.51 42.12 -9.31
C VAL A 237 -14.30 41.24 -10.54
N SER A 238 -13.36 40.30 -10.43
CA SER A 238 -13.07 39.28 -11.44
C SER A 238 -13.18 37.89 -10.84
N LEU A 239 -13.59 36.93 -11.67
CA LEU A 239 -13.90 35.55 -11.31
C LEU A 239 -13.19 34.59 -12.26
N LYS A 240 -12.65 33.49 -11.74
CA LYS A 240 -11.99 32.48 -12.56
C LYS A 240 -12.92 31.28 -12.78
N ILE A 241 -13.45 31.15 -13.99
CA ILE A 241 -14.41 30.10 -14.36
C ILE A 241 -13.74 29.20 -15.42
N GLY A 242 -13.38 27.98 -15.01
CA GLY A 242 -12.58 27.06 -15.82
C GLY A 242 -11.18 27.62 -16.11
N GLU A 243 -10.84 27.74 -17.39
CA GLU A 243 -9.57 28.34 -17.85
C GLU A 243 -9.68 29.86 -18.14
N GLY A 244 -10.89 30.43 -18.07
CA GLY A 244 -11.17 31.85 -18.36
C GLY A 244 -11.21 32.74 -17.11
N ILE A 245 -11.19 34.06 -17.35
CA ILE A 245 -11.48 35.10 -16.35
C ILE A 245 -12.67 35.91 -16.85
N GLU A 246 -13.70 36.01 -16.02
CA GLU A 246 -14.94 36.74 -16.24
C GLU A 246 -15.05 37.90 -15.24
N TYR A 247 -15.87 38.91 -15.55
CA TYR A 247 -15.93 40.14 -14.75
C TYR A 247 -17.37 40.53 -14.39
N GLY A 248 -17.54 41.10 -13.19
CA GLY A 248 -18.83 41.55 -12.70
C GLY A 248 -18.74 42.62 -11.61
N THR A 249 -19.90 43.13 -11.21
CA THR A 249 -20.06 44.18 -10.20
C THR A 249 -20.73 43.60 -8.96
N VAL A 250 -20.20 43.88 -7.77
CA VAL A 250 -20.81 43.47 -6.50
C VAL A 250 -22.16 44.18 -6.32
N ILE A 251 -23.24 43.42 -6.20
CA ILE A 251 -24.60 43.92 -5.92
C ILE A 251 -25.13 43.51 -4.54
N PHE A 252 -24.48 42.52 -3.91
CA PHE A 252 -24.74 42.07 -2.55
C PHE A 252 -23.41 41.61 -1.96
N CYS A 253 -23.12 41.92 -0.70
CA CYS A 253 -21.95 41.41 0.02
C CYS A 253 -22.27 41.37 1.51
N ASP A 254 -22.82 40.25 1.96
CA ASP A 254 -23.28 40.05 3.34
C ASP A 254 -23.34 38.54 3.63
N VAL A 255 -23.71 38.16 4.85
CA VAL A 255 -23.87 36.77 5.26
C VAL A 255 -25.32 36.30 4.97
N LEU A 256 -25.51 35.02 4.60
CA LEU A 256 -26.83 34.51 4.22
C LEU A 256 -27.76 34.29 5.44
N PRO A 257 -29.03 34.76 5.41
CA PRO A 257 -29.94 34.55 6.52
C PRO A 257 -30.17 33.06 6.82
N GLY A 258 -29.81 32.64 8.04
CA GLY A 258 -29.91 31.26 8.48
C GLY A 258 -28.83 30.32 7.93
N ASN A 259 -27.75 30.84 7.34
CA ASN A 259 -26.55 30.09 6.98
C ASN A 259 -25.31 30.98 7.21
N GLU A 260 -25.15 31.44 8.46
CA GLU A 260 -24.14 32.44 8.89
C GLU A 260 -22.68 31.92 8.77
N SER A 261 -22.56 30.64 8.51
CA SER A 261 -21.39 29.78 8.63
C SER A 261 -20.65 29.52 7.31
N LEU A 262 -21.33 29.74 6.19
CA LEU A 262 -20.72 29.78 4.85
C LEU A 262 -19.84 31.04 4.63
N GLY A 263 -19.77 31.93 5.62
CA GLY A 263 -19.00 33.17 5.55
C GLY A 263 -19.68 34.25 4.71
N TYR A 264 -18.95 35.33 4.41
CA TYR A 264 -19.44 36.38 3.53
C TYR A 264 -19.61 35.82 2.12
N VAL A 265 -20.81 35.96 1.57
CA VAL A 265 -21.07 35.69 0.16
C VAL A 265 -21.28 37.00 -0.59
N VAL A 266 -20.90 36.98 -1.86
CA VAL A 266 -20.93 38.12 -2.75
C VAL A 266 -21.87 37.78 -3.90
N GLY A 267 -22.97 38.52 -3.98
CA GLY A 267 -23.81 38.53 -5.17
C GLY A 267 -23.18 39.45 -6.20
N VAL A 268 -22.93 38.93 -7.40
CA VAL A 268 -22.21 39.63 -8.48
C VAL A 268 -23.08 39.64 -9.73
N ASP A 269 -23.31 40.83 -10.29
CA ASP A 269 -23.96 41.01 -11.60
C ASP A 269 -22.88 41.02 -12.69
N MET A 270 -22.89 40.01 -13.55
CA MET A 270 -21.86 39.75 -14.55
C MET A 270 -22.12 40.51 -15.84
N ASP A 271 -21.07 40.97 -16.52
CA ASP A 271 -21.22 41.64 -17.83
C ASP A 271 -21.69 40.67 -18.92
N ASN A 272 -21.41 39.37 -18.74
CA ASN A 272 -21.81 38.29 -19.63
C ASN A 272 -22.96 37.48 -18.99
N PRO A 273 -23.92 36.96 -19.78
CA PRO A 273 -25.06 36.20 -19.26
C PRO A 273 -24.65 34.76 -18.88
N ILE A 274 -23.94 34.64 -17.76
CA ILE A 274 -23.49 33.38 -17.15
C ILE A 274 -24.05 33.20 -15.72
N GLY A 275 -25.04 34.02 -15.35
CA GLY A 275 -25.74 33.98 -14.08
C GLY A 275 -26.76 32.85 -13.98
N ASN A 276 -27.09 32.51 -12.73
CA ASN A 276 -28.12 31.52 -12.38
C ASN A 276 -28.90 31.88 -11.10
N TRP A 277 -28.65 33.05 -10.50
CA TRP A 277 -29.19 33.45 -9.21
C TRP A 277 -30.22 34.58 -9.34
N ASP A 278 -31.38 34.45 -8.71
CA ASP A 278 -32.51 35.38 -8.83
C ASP A 278 -32.58 36.43 -7.70
N GLY A 279 -31.45 36.75 -7.08
CA GLY A 279 -31.38 37.69 -5.96
C GLY A 279 -32.09 37.20 -4.68
N ARG A 280 -32.51 35.93 -4.61
CA ARG A 280 -33.17 35.32 -3.45
C ARG A 280 -32.36 34.20 -2.81
N TYR A 281 -32.56 34.01 -1.51
CA TYR A 281 -32.09 32.84 -0.78
C TYR A 281 -33.23 32.32 0.08
N ASN A 282 -33.56 31.03 -0.04
CA ASN A 282 -34.73 30.40 0.62
C ASN A 282 -36.04 31.21 0.46
N GLY A 283 -36.24 31.80 -0.73
CA GLY A 283 -37.40 32.65 -1.08
C GLY A 283 -37.32 34.11 -0.59
N ILE A 284 -36.50 34.39 0.42
CA ILE A 284 -36.23 35.75 0.93
C ILE A 284 -35.44 36.51 -0.15
N GLN A 285 -35.88 37.71 -0.50
CA GLN A 285 -35.14 38.55 -1.45
C GLN A 285 -34.05 39.34 -0.74
N LEU A 286 -32.80 39.14 -1.16
CA LEU A 286 -31.62 39.75 -0.54
C LEU A 286 -31.17 41.03 -1.25
N CYS A 287 -31.39 41.12 -2.57
CA CYS A 287 -31.05 42.31 -3.35
C CYS A 287 -32.02 42.58 -4.51
N SER A 288 -31.83 43.72 -5.16
CA SER A 288 -32.40 44.03 -6.48
C SER A 288 -31.31 43.85 -7.54
N PHE A 289 -31.60 43.05 -8.56
CA PHE A 289 -30.65 42.62 -9.60
C PHE A 289 -31.18 42.93 -11.01
N ALA A 290 -30.34 42.83 -12.04
CA ALA A 290 -30.70 43.14 -13.42
C ALA A 290 -31.41 41.97 -14.14
N SER A 291 -30.80 40.78 -14.15
CA SER A 291 -31.38 39.55 -14.71
C SER A 291 -30.86 38.31 -14.00
N VAL A 292 -31.68 37.27 -13.83
CA VAL A 292 -31.27 35.97 -13.28
C VAL A 292 -30.12 35.38 -14.10
N GLU A 293 -30.15 35.63 -15.41
CA GLU A 293 -29.17 35.16 -16.39
C GLU A 293 -27.83 35.93 -16.32
N SER A 294 -27.73 37.05 -15.58
CA SER A 294 -26.48 37.79 -15.37
C SER A 294 -25.95 37.69 -13.93
N THR A 295 -26.80 37.40 -12.93
CA THR A 295 -26.35 37.34 -11.52
C THR A 295 -25.89 35.97 -11.04
N LEU A 296 -24.77 35.97 -10.30
CA LEU A 296 -24.23 34.86 -9.54
C LEU A 296 -24.20 35.18 -8.04
N LEU A 297 -24.17 34.14 -7.20
CA LEU A 297 -23.91 34.23 -5.76
C LEU A 297 -22.73 33.31 -5.43
N LEU A 298 -21.66 33.87 -4.88
CA LEU A 298 -20.36 33.19 -4.72
C LEU A 298 -19.77 33.46 -3.35
N HIS A 299 -18.88 32.60 -2.86
CA HIS A 299 -18.18 32.86 -1.61
C HIS A 299 -17.07 33.92 -1.81
N ILE A 300 -16.81 34.77 -0.82
CA ILE A 300 -15.89 35.91 -0.97
C ILE A 300 -14.47 35.53 -1.41
N ASN A 301 -14.00 34.31 -1.08
CA ASN A 301 -12.67 33.82 -1.50
C ASN A 301 -12.56 33.53 -3.01
N ASP A 302 -13.68 33.29 -3.69
CA ASP A 302 -13.72 33.04 -5.14
C ASP A 302 -13.78 34.35 -5.95
N VAL A 303 -13.96 35.49 -5.26
CA VAL A 303 -14.18 36.81 -5.83
C VAL A 303 -12.92 37.67 -5.69
N ILE A 304 -12.26 37.96 -6.81
CA ILE A 304 -10.99 38.70 -6.82
C ILE A 304 -11.27 40.21 -6.97
N PRO A 305 -10.92 41.06 -5.98
CA PRO A 305 -11.12 42.51 -6.07
C PRO A 305 -10.22 43.15 -7.15
N GLU A 306 -10.80 43.94 -8.05
CA GLU A 306 -9.99 44.76 -8.95
C GLU A 306 -9.43 45.99 -8.22
N THR A 307 -8.19 45.88 -7.74
CA THR A 307 -7.49 47.02 -7.12
C THR A 307 -7.27 48.13 -8.14
N VAL A 308 -7.75 49.34 -7.83
CA VAL A 308 -7.81 50.48 -8.77
C VAL A 308 -6.42 51.04 -9.08
N SER A 309 -5.72 50.38 -9.99
CA SER A 309 -4.47 50.84 -10.57
C SER A 309 -4.73 52.01 -11.51
N GLN A 310 -4.44 53.22 -11.04
CA GLN A 310 -4.51 54.43 -11.87
C GLN A 310 -3.47 54.37 -13.01
N ASP A 311 -3.88 53.94 -14.21
CA ASP A 311 -3.91 54.81 -15.41
C ASP A 311 -4.35 54.04 -16.68
N ARG A 312 -5.62 54.18 -17.12
CA ARG A 312 -5.98 54.87 -18.39
C ARG A 312 -7.45 54.70 -18.87
N ARG A 313 -8.16 55.83 -18.83
CA ARG A 313 -9.16 56.31 -19.83
C ARG A 313 -10.43 55.47 -20.12
N LEU A 314 -11.53 55.97 -19.58
CA LEU A 314 -12.91 55.86 -20.09
C LEU A 314 -13.01 56.02 -21.63
N PRO A 315 -14.03 55.37 -22.23
CA PRO A 315 -14.94 56.13 -23.09
C PRO A 315 -16.44 55.86 -22.83
N LYS A 316 -17.10 56.88 -22.27
CA LYS A 316 -18.49 57.31 -22.52
C LYS A 316 -19.68 56.34 -22.29
N LEU A 317 -20.46 56.71 -21.28
CA LEU A 317 -21.92 56.56 -21.16
C LEU A 317 -22.70 56.74 -22.48
N ALA A 318 -23.80 55.99 -22.62
CA ALA A 318 -24.96 56.36 -23.40
C ALA A 318 -26.24 56.18 -22.56
N PHE A 319 -26.97 57.27 -22.30
CA PHE A 319 -28.25 57.24 -21.58
C PHE A 319 -29.40 56.81 -22.53
N THR A 320 -30.36 56.01 -22.04
CA THR A 320 -31.83 56.27 -22.07
C THR A 320 -32.61 55.08 -21.48
N SER A 321 -33.92 55.14 -21.14
CA SER A 321 -34.69 56.03 -20.24
C SER A 321 -36.21 55.73 -20.39
N ARG A 322 -36.93 55.58 -19.25
CA ARG A 322 -38.43 55.62 -19.06
C ARG A 322 -39.31 54.44 -19.50
N GLY A 323 -40.30 54.16 -18.63
CA GLY A 323 -41.57 53.45 -18.91
C GLY A 323 -41.55 51.96 -18.56
N GLY A 324 -42.44 51.38 -17.73
CA GLY A 324 -43.56 51.93 -16.95
C GLY A 324 -44.94 51.71 -17.63
N GLY A 325 -45.66 50.62 -17.28
CA GLY A 325 -46.88 50.24 -18.02
C GLY A 325 -47.73 49.05 -17.51
N ASP A 326 -47.93 48.91 -16.20
CA ASP A 326 -49.17 48.53 -15.48
C ASP A 326 -50.25 47.55 -16.08
N LYS A 327 -50.77 46.62 -15.23
CA LYS A 327 -51.95 45.69 -15.39
C LYS A 327 -51.82 44.49 -16.37
N SER A 328 -52.45 43.33 -16.16
CA SER A 328 -53.64 42.96 -15.35
C SER A 328 -53.58 41.51 -14.78
N LEU A 329 -53.83 41.28 -13.48
CA LEU A 329 -55.08 40.75 -12.84
C LEU A 329 -55.37 39.23 -12.88
N PHE A 330 -55.91 38.73 -11.77
CA PHE A 330 -56.15 37.31 -11.42
C PHE A 330 -57.51 36.74 -11.89
N ASN A 331 -57.61 35.39 -11.98
CA ASN A 331 -58.35 34.47 -11.05
C ASN A 331 -59.35 33.43 -11.61
N HIS A 332 -59.38 32.25 -10.94
CA HIS A 332 -60.51 31.29 -10.78
C HIS A 332 -61.02 30.45 -11.99
N SER A 333 -61.56 29.21 -11.85
CA SER A 333 -61.70 28.32 -10.66
C SER A 333 -61.95 26.82 -10.97
N LYS A 334 -61.77 26.00 -9.91
CA LYS A 334 -61.95 24.53 -9.67
C LYS A 334 -63.12 23.76 -10.36
N GLN A 335 -62.92 22.44 -10.62
CA GLN A 335 -63.51 21.25 -9.91
C GLN A 335 -63.30 19.91 -10.69
N LYS A 336 -63.59 18.67 -10.22
CA LYS A 336 -63.44 17.92 -8.92
C LYS A 336 -64.07 16.47 -9.06
N ILE A 337 -63.74 15.50 -8.17
CA ILE A 337 -64.48 14.23 -7.84
C ILE A 337 -64.44 13.09 -8.92
N THR A 338 -64.32 11.75 -8.71
CA THR A 338 -63.92 10.73 -7.66
C THR A 338 -63.64 9.40 -8.44
N GLY A 339 -63.27 8.18 -7.97
CA GLY A 339 -63.07 7.41 -6.71
C GLY A 339 -63.11 5.88 -7.09
N SER A 340 -62.90 4.81 -6.31
CA SER A 340 -62.35 4.47 -4.97
C SER A 340 -63.14 3.24 -4.39
N THR A 341 -62.50 2.11 -4.02
CA THR A 341 -62.94 1.11 -2.98
C THR A 341 -61.94 -0.09 -2.83
N SER A 342 -62.11 -0.99 -1.83
CA SER A 342 -60.98 -1.68 -1.15
C SER A 342 -61.27 -3.03 -0.42
N GLU A 343 -60.23 -3.88 -0.27
CA GLU A 343 -60.00 -4.95 0.77
C GLU A 343 -60.92 -6.22 0.82
N PRO A 344 -60.72 -7.23 1.73
CA PRO A 344 -59.57 -8.17 1.85
C PRO A 344 -59.98 -9.68 2.07
N GLY A 345 -59.04 -10.66 2.15
CA GLY A 345 -59.42 -12.03 2.64
C GLY A 345 -58.47 -13.27 2.57
N ASN A 346 -57.74 -13.53 3.66
CA ASN A 346 -57.24 -14.80 4.27
C ASN A 346 -57.73 -16.21 3.78
N ARG A 347 -56.82 -17.21 3.54
CA ARG A 347 -56.87 -18.63 4.07
C ARG A 347 -55.78 -19.66 3.62
N ASN A 348 -55.06 -20.21 4.62
CA ASN A 348 -54.75 -21.64 4.93
C ASN A 348 -54.14 -22.71 3.96
N ARG A 349 -53.03 -23.31 4.45
CA ARG A 349 -52.70 -24.77 4.65
C ARG A 349 -52.49 -25.76 3.47
N SER A 350 -51.36 -26.48 3.57
CA SER A 350 -51.32 -27.96 3.54
C SER A 350 -50.08 -28.52 4.26
N GLU A 351 -50.26 -29.36 5.29
CA GLU A 351 -49.19 -30.16 5.92
C GLU A 351 -49.18 -31.60 5.37
N PHE A 352 -48.06 -32.32 5.52
CA PHE A 352 -48.05 -33.79 5.52
C PHE A 352 -47.16 -34.34 6.65
N PHE A 353 -47.48 -35.54 7.13
CA PHE A 353 -47.17 -35.98 8.50
C PHE A 353 -45.97 -36.94 8.64
N TYR A 354 -45.38 -36.87 9.84
CA TYR A 354 -44.48 -37.80 10.52
C TYR A 354 -44.52 -39.29 10.14
N THR A 355 -43.36 -39.94 10.28
CA THR A 355 -43.22 -41.13 11.13
C THR A 355 -41.98 -41.04 12.02
N LEU A 356 -42.15 -41.24 13.33
CA LEU A 356 -41.09 -41.45 14.32
C LEU A 356 -41.07 -42.93 14.75
N ASN A 357 -39.92 -43.45 15.15
CA ASN A 357 -39.81 -44.66 15.99
C ASN A 357 -38.51 -44.65 16.82
N GLY A 358 -38.58 -45.08 18.08
CA GLY A 358 -37.42 -45.28 18.98
C GLY A 358 -36.63 -46.56 18.65
N SER A 359 -35.49 -46.86 19.27
CA SER A 359 -35.18 -46.82 20.72
C SER A 359 -33.65 -46.72 20.95
N SER A 360 -33.14 -45.90 21.87
CA SER A 360 -32.85 -46.17 23.31
C SER A 360 -31.56 -47.00 23.59
N VAL A 361 -30.51 -46.31 24.11
CA VAL A 361 -29.26 -46.73 24.85
C VAL A 361 -28.50 -48.02 24.45
N ASP A 362 -27.17 -48.12 24.59
CA ASP A 362 -26.28 -47.54 25.63
C ASP A 362 -24.78 -47.40 25.21
N SER A 363 -24.00 -46.72 26.06
CA SER A 363 -22.52 -46.72 26.20
C SER A 363 -21.63 -46.04 25.14
N GLN A 364 -20.67 -45.23 25.62
CA GLN A 364 -19.50 -44.72 24.87
C GLN A 364 -18.29 -45.67 25.03
N PRO A 365 -17.27 -45.61 24.16
CA PRO A 365 -16.15 -44.69 24.41
C PRO A 365 -15.83 -43.73 23.25
N GLN A 366 -15.25 -42.57 23.58
CA GLN A 366 -14.67 -41.65 22.58
C GLN A 366 -13.35 -42.17 22.01
N THR A 367 -13.05 -41.91 20.73
CA THR A 367 -11.73 -41.34 20.33
C THR A 367 -11.67 -40.83 18.87
N LYS A 368 -10.94 -39.72 18.70
CA LYS A 368 -10.22 -39.24 17.49
C LYS A 368 -11.01 -38.77 16.25
N SER A 369 -11.06 -37.44 16.12
CA SER A 369 -11.11 -36.58 14.91
C SER A 369 -12.16 -36.84 13.82
N LYS A 370 -13.10 -35.89 13.68
CA LYS A 370 -13.96 -35.74 12.48
C LYS A 370 -13.52 -34.61 11.53
N ASN A 371 -12.49 -33.83 11.91
CA ASN A 371 -12.25 -32.51 11.32
C ASN A 371 -11.72 -32.53 9.87
N THR A 372 -11.24 -33.66 9.36
CA THR A 372 -10.67 -33.72 8.00
C THR A 372 -11.73 -33.67 6.90
N ARG A 373 -12.91 -34.26 7.10
CA ARG A 373 -13.95 -34.39 6.04
C ARG A 373 -14.66 -33.08 5.70
N TYR A 374 -14.89 -32.24 6.71
CA TYR A 374 -15.64 -30.98 6.54
C TYR A 374 -14.99 -29.99 5.56
N ILE A 375 -13.69 -30.11 5.29
CA ILE A 375 -12.98 -29.26 4.33
C ILE A 375 -13.19 -29.78 2.90
N ASP A 376 -13.01 -31.08 2.65
CA ASP A 376 -13.18 -31.66 1.31
C ASP A 376 -14.64 -31.61 0.83
N GLU A 377 -15.60 -31.76 1.74
CA GLU A 377 -17.04 -31.68 1.44
C GLU A 377 -17.48 -30.25 1.04
N ALA A 378 -16.76 -29.20 1.46
CA ALA A 378 -17.10 -27.80 1.17
C ALA A 378 -16.73 -27.35 -0.26
N PHE A 379 -15.72 -27.97 -0.89
CA PHE A 379 -15.22 -27.56 -2.22
C PHE A 379 -15.99 -28.19 -3.40
N GLY A 380 -17.14 -28.83 -3.18
CA GLY A 380 -18.06 -29.21 -4.26
C GLY A 380 -17.46 -30.07 -5.39
N GLY A 381 -16.44 -30.90 -5.09
CA GLY A 381 -15.72 -31.68 -6.10
C GLY A 381 -14.62 -30.94 -6.86
N TYR A 382 -14.24 -29.71 -6.47
CA TYR A 382 -13.11 -28.94 -7.02
C TYR A 382 -11.75 -29.43 -6.48
N LEU A 383 -11.55 -30.75 -6.39
CA LEU A 383 -10.28 -31.36 -6.00
C LEU A 383 -9.25 -31.22 -7.13
N SER A 384 -7.97 -31.11 -6.77
CA SER A 384 -6.86 -31.32 -7.70
C SER A 384 -6.13 -32.62 -7.36
N GLU A 385 -5.78 -33.37 -8.41
CA GLU A 385 -5.08 -34.64 -8.30
C GLU A 385 -3.64 -34.45 -7.76
N VAL A 386 -2.97 -35.56 -7.50
CA VAL A 386 -1.54 -35.62 -7.16
C VAL A 386 -0.81 -36.25 -8.33
N VAL A 387 0.26 -35.61 -8.80
CA VAL A 387 1.03 -36.02 -9.97
C VAL A 387 2.48 -36.23 -9.54
N GLU A 388 2.86 -37.49 -9.35
CA GLU A 388 4.23 -37.88 -8.98
C GLU A 388 5.26 -37.63 -10.10
N GLU A 389 4.82 -37.71 -11.35
CA GLU A 389 5.70 -37.64 -12.52
C GLU A 389 6.19 -36.21 -12.78
N ASN A 390 7.52 -36.04 -12.87
CA ASN A 390 8.18 -34.75 -13.04
C ASN A 390 7.71 -34.05 -14.33
N THR A 391 6.86 -33.04 -14.19
CA THR A 391 6.19 -32.39 -15.32
C THR A 391 6.93 -31.09 -15.67
N PRO A 392 7.65 -31.00 -16.81
CA PRO A 392 8.22 -29.74 -17.29
C PRO A 392 7.12 -28.75 -17.70
N PRO A 393 7.38 -27.43 -17.71
CA PRO A 393 6.41 -26.46 -18.18
C PRO A 393 6.14 -26.64 -19.68
N LYS A 394 4.86 -26.77 -20.06
CA LYS A 394 4.43 -26.79 -21.47
C LYS A 394 4.47 -25.36 -22.01
N THR A 395 5.30 -25.11 -23.02
CA THR A 395 5.39 -23.81 -23.70
C THR A 395 4.42 -23.73 -24.89
N GLU A 396 4.22 -22.52 -25.41
CA GLU A 396 3.44 -22.27 -26.63
C GLU A 396 2.02 -22.90 -26.56
N LYS A 397 1.53 -23.50 -27.66
CA LYS A 397 0.10 -23.87 -27.82
C LYS A 397 -0.37 -24.97 -26.88
N GLU A 398 0.46 -25.98 -26.61
CA GLU A 398 0.08 -27.14 -25.78
C GLU A 398 -0.13 -26.76 -24.30
N GLY A 399 0.67 -25.82 -23.81
CA GLY A 399 0.45 -25.20 -22.50
C GLY A 399 -0.77 -24.28 -22.50
N LEU A 400 -0.94 -23.50 -23.57
CA LEU A 400 -2.00 -22.49 -23.70
C LEU A 400 -3.41 -23.10 -23.61
N GLU A 401 -3.69 -24.17 -24.36
CA GLU A 401 -4.98 -24.89 -24.33
C GLU A 401 -5.24 -25.55 -22.96
N THR A 402 -4.17 -25.97 -22.27
CA THR A 402 -4.26 -26.54 -20.92
C THR A 402 -4.57 -25.47 -19.86
N MET A 403 -4.05 -24.24 -20.02
CA MET A 403 -3.96 -23.25 -18.96
C MET A 403 -5.03 -22.15 -19.02
N ILE A 404 -5.65 -21.86 -20.16
CA ILE A 404 -6.69 -20.81 -20.28
C ILE A 404 -8.04 -21.26 -19.69
N GLY A 405 -8.72 -20.35 -18.98
CA GLY A 405 -10.16 -20.45 -18.70
C GLY A 405 -10.58 -19.95 -17.32
N LYS A 406 -11.88 -20.02 -17.04
CA LYS A 406 -12.39 -20.08 -15.65
C LYS A 406 -12.06 -21.46 -15.06
N LYS A 407 -11.89 -21.52 -13.73
CA LYS A 407 -11.39 -22.72 -13.01
C LYS A 407 -10.01 -23.14 -13.54
N LYS A 408 -9.10 -22.17 -13.68
CA LYS A 408 -7.71 -22.38 -14.08
C LYS A 408 -6.75 -21.51 -13.28
N GLY A 409 -5.50 -21.95 -13.17
CA GLY A 409 -4.51 -21.42 -12.24
C GLY A 409 -4.69 -21.98 -10.82
N ILE A 410 -4.16 -21.27 -9.84
CA ILE A 410 -4.22 -21.67 -8.43
C ILE A 410 -5.47 -21.06 -7.77
N GLN A 411 -6.29 -21.88 -7.12
CA GLN A 411 -7.49 -21.41 -6.42
C GLN A 411 -7.13 -20.69 -5.11
N GLY A 412 -7.47 -19.40 -5.01
CA GLY A 412 -7.21 -18.60 -3.82
C GLY A 412 -8.27 -18.77 -2.72
N HIS A 413 -7.86 -18.67 -1.45
CA HIS A 413 -8.72 -18.82 -0.27
C HIS A 413 -8.10 -18.11 0.95
N TYR A 414 -8.90 -17.27 1.63
CA TYR A 414 -8.50 -16.45 2.79
C TYR A 414 -7.15 -15.71 2.63
N ASN A 415 -7.14 -14.65 1.82
CA ASN A 415 -5.98 -13.76 1.62
C ASN A 415 -4.70 -14.44 1.05
N SER A 416 -4.82 -15.59 0.37
CA SER A 416 -3.69 -16.35 -0.18
C SER A 416 -3.01 -15.74 -1.41
N CYS A 417 -3.56 -14.67 -2.01
CA CYS A 417 -3.18 -14.20 -3.35
C CYS A 417 -1.68 -13.87 -3.51
N TYR A 418 -1.01 -13.41 -2.44
CA TYR A 418 0.44 -13.21 -2.41
C TYR A 418 1.22 -14.49 -2.77
N LEU A 419 0.74 -15.64 -2.31
CA LEU A 419 1.37 -16.95 -2.50
C LEU A 419 0.85 -17.61 -3.78
N ASP A 420 -0.46 -17.50 -4.07
CA ASP A 420 -1.06 -18.02 -5.32
C ASP A 420 -0.36 -17.41 -6.55
N SER A 421 -0.28 -16.08 -6.62
CA SER A 421 0.29 -15.36 -7.76
C SER A 421 1.81 -15.52 -7.83
N THR A 422 2.52 -15.61 -6.70
CA THR A 422 3.97 -15.86 -6.71
C THR A 422 4.31 -17.27 -7.20
N LEU A 423 3.58 -18.29 -6.75
CA LEU A 423 3.75 -19.66 -7.25
C LEU A 423 3.37 -19.78 -8.72
N PHE A 424 2.30 -19.11 -9.16
CA PHE A 424 1.91 -19.07 -10.56
C PHE A 424 2.98 -18.40 -11.43
N CYS A 425 3.52 -17.25 -11.04
CA CYS A 425 4.64 -16.59 -11.73
C CYS A 425 5.84 -17.54 -11.89
N LEU A 426 6.30 -18.16 -10.80
CA LEU A 426 7.57 -18.91 -10.77
C LEU A 426 7.52 -20.27 -11.47
N PHE A 427 6.37 -20.95 -11.48
CA PHE A 427 6.32 -22.37 -11.88
C PHE A 427 5.34 -22.70 -13.01
N SER A 428 4.46 -21.79 -13.46
CA SER A 428 3.49 -22.10 -14.53
C SER A 428 4.17 -22.41 -15.87
N PHE A 429 4.96 -21.46 -16.38
CA PHE A 429 5.65 -21.55 -17.68
C PHE A 429 7.17 -21.46 -17.60
N SER A 430 7.74 -20.99 -16.48
CA SER A 430 9.18 -21.04 -16.24
C SER A 430 9.61 -22.38 -15.65
N SER A 431 10.83 -22.80 -15.97
CA SER A 431 11.54 -23.91 -15.31
C SER A 431 12.70 -23.44 -14.43
N VAL A 432 12.87 -22.14 -14.21
CA VAL A 432 14.14 -21.57 -13.71
C VAL A 432 14.47 -22.00 -12.27
N LEU A 433 13.46 -22.43 -11.51
CA LEU A 433 13.60 -22.97 -10.15
C LEU A 433 13.26 -24.46 -10.03
N ASP A 434 13.14 -25.21 -11.14
CA ASP A 434 12.79 -26.65 -11.07
C ASP A 434 13.87 -27.50 -10.36
N THR A 435 15.13 -27.04 -10.31
CA THR A 435 16.16 -27.65 -9.45
C THR A 435 15.74 -27.71 -7.99
N VAL A 436 14.99 -26.72 -7.50
CA VAL A 436 14.50 -26.67 -6.11
C VAL A 436 13.48 -27.78 -5.84
N LEU A 437 12.67 -28.14 -6.86
CA LEU A 437 11.69 -29.23 -6.78
C LEU A 437 12.33 -30.62 -6.87
N LEU A 438 13.58 -30.70 -7.35
CA LEU A 438 14.30 -31.93 -7.67
C LEU A 438 15.52 -32.21 -6.77
N ARG A 439 16.01 -31.23 -5.99
CA ARG A 439 17.18 -31.40 -5.09
C ARG A 439 16.91 -32.48 -4.04
N PRO A 440 17.73 -33.55 -3.92
CA PRO A 440 17.56 -34.54 -2.87
C PRO A 440 17.81 -33.94 -1.47
N LYS A 441 17.15 -34.48 -0.45
CA LYS A 441 17.35 -34.04 0.94
C LYS A 441 18.77 -34.35 1.43
N GLU A 442 19.42 -33.36 1.99
CA GLU A 442 20.73 -33.46 2.64
C GLU A 442 20.62 -33.56 4.17
N LYS A 443 21.73 -33.92 4.83
CA LYS A 443 21.81 -34.07 6.31
C LYS A 443 21.68 -32.76 7.08
N ASN A 444 21.73 -31.62 6.38
CA ASN A 444 21.69 -30.26 6.90
C ASN A 444 20.33 -29.58 6.68
N ASP A 445 19.37 -30.27 6.06
CA ASP A 445 18.03 -29.75 5.76
C ASP A 445 17.05 -29.95 6.93
N VAL A 446 16.10 -29.02 7.04
CA VAL A 446 15.09 -29.02 8.11
C VAL A 446 14.17 -30.23 8.05
N GLU A 447 13.46 -30.52 9.15
CA GLU A 447 12.51 -31.64 9.26
C GLU A 447 11.50 -31.65 8.09
N TYR A 448 10.78 -30.54 7.93
CA TYR A 448 9.72 -30.33 6.93
C TYR A 448 10.19 -30.21 5.47
N TYR A 449 11.50 -30.31 5.17
CA TYR A 449 12.03 -30.17 3.80
C TYR A 449 11.33 -31.09 2.79
N SER A 450 11.24 -32.39 3.09
CA SER A 450 10.63 -33.37 2.19
C SER A 450 9.12 -33.15 2.06
N GLU A 451 8.41 -32.95 3.18
CA GLU A 451 6.95 -32.66 3.18
C GLU A 451 6.65 -31.44 2.28
N THR A 452 7.48 -30.40 2.34
CA THR A 452 7.30 -29.17 1.54
C THR A 452 7.66 -29.37 0.07
N GLN A 453 8.80 -30.02 -0.23
CA GLN A 453 9.23 -30.25 -1.60
C GLN A 453 8.27 -31.20 -2.35
N GLU A 454 7.83 -32.26 -1.68
CA GLU A 454 6.88 -33.24 -2.21
C GLU A 454 5.51 -32.60 -2.45
N LEU A 455 4.97 -31.86 -1.48
CA LEU A 455 3.74 -31.07 -1.63
C LEU A 455 3.82 -30.07 -2.79
N LEU A 456 4.91 -29.29 -2.85
CA LEU A 456 5.10 -28.26 -3.87
C LEU A 456 5.26 -28.86 -5.27
N ARG A 457 5.99 -29.98 -5.41
CA ARG A 457 6.14 -30.66 -6.71
C ARG A 457 4.87 -31.39 -7.13
N THR A 458 4.37 -32.30 -6.29
CA THR A 458 3.39 -33.33 -6.70
C THR A 458 1.93 -32.92 -6.51
N GLU A 459 1.61 -32.05 -5.54
CA GLU A 459 0.24 -31.59 -5.30
C GLU A 459 -0.04 -30.17 -5.85
N ILE A 460 1.00 -29.42 -6.22
CA ILE A 460 0.89 -28.03 -6.69
C ILE A 460 1.45 -27.85 -8.11
N VAL A 461 2.78 -27.96 -8.32
CA VAL A 461 3.40 -27.60 -9.61
C VAL A 461 3.08 -28.59 -10.74
N ASN A 462 3.22 -29.89 -10.51
CA ASN A 462 2.89 -30.90 -11.53
C ASN A 462 1.38 -30.85 -11.91
N PRO A 463 0.41 -30.81 -10.97
CA PRO A 463 -1.01 -30.65 -11.31
C PRO A 463 -1.33 -29.32 -12.03
N LEU A 464 -0.67 -28.22 -11.67
CA LEU A 464 -0.78 -26.95 -12.41
C LEU A 464 -0.36 -27.13 -13.87
N ARG A 465 0.76 -27.79 -14.16
CA ARG A 465 1.29 -27.98 -15.52
C ARG A 465 0.56 -29.04 -16.34
N ILE A 466 0.02 -30.10 -15.72
CA ILE A 466 -0.78 -31.12 -16.44
C ILE A 466 -2.22 -30.65 -16.69
N TYR A 467 -2.91 -30.15 -15.65
CA TYR A 467 -4.36 -29.91 -15.67
C TYR A 467 -4.75 -28.43 -15.74
N GLY A 468 -3.81 -27.52 -15.51
CA GLY A 468 -4.07 -26.08 -15.45
C GLY A 468 -4.81 -25.64 -14.19
N TYR A 469 -4.90 -26.46 -13.14
CA TYR A 469 -5.68 -26.14 -11.93
C TYR A 469 -5.08 -26.73 -10.65
N VAL A 470 -5.08 -25.96 -9.56
CA VAL A 470 -4.72 -26.41 -8.21
C VAL A 470 -5.79 -25.98 -7.20
N CYS A 471 -6.23 -26.91 -6.36
CA CYS A 471 -7.23 -26.67 -5.32
C CYS A 471 -6.65 -25.91 -4.11
N ALA A 472 -7.45 -25.02 -3.51
CA ALA A 472 -7.08 -24.23 -2.34
C ALA A 472 -6.67 -25.10 -1.13
N THR A 473 -7.14 -26.36 -1.04
CA THR A 473 -6.74 -27.29 0.02
C THR A 473 -5.23 -27.61 -0.01
N LYS A 474 -4.62 -27.68 -1.19
CA LYS A 474 -3.17 -27.91 -1.37
C LYS A 474 -2.37 -26.70 -0.91
N ILE A 475 -2.85 -25.50 -1.26
CA ILE A 475 -2.28 -24.23 -0.82
C ILE A 475 -2.40 -24.09 0.70
N MET A 476 -3.53 -24.48 1.29
CA MET A 476 -3.74 -24.47 2.73
C MET A 476 -2.87 -25.51 3.47
N LYS A 477 -2.47 -26.63 2.84
CA LYS A 477 -1.39 -27.49 3.38
C LYS A 477 -0.08 -26.73 3.47
N LEU A 478 0.33 -26.02 2.40
CA LEU A 478 1.60 -25.29 2.36
C LEU A 478 1.63 -24.15 3.39
N ARG A 479 0.55 -23.37 3.50
CA ARG A 479 0.40 -22.32 4.53
C ARG A 479 0.49 -22.89 5.95
N LYS A 480 -0.03 -24.10 6.19
CA LYS A 480 0.12 -24.85 7.46
C LYS A 480 1.50 -25.45 7.69
N ILE A 481 2.41 -25.46 6.71
CA ILE A 481 3.83 -25.77 6.94
C ILE A 481 4.61 -24.49 7.20
N LEU A 482 4.33 -23.41 6.45
CA LEU A 482 4.91 -22.08 6.70
C LEU A 482 4.64 -21.62 8.16
N GLU A 483 3.41 -21.76 8.66
CA GLU A 483 3.04 -21.44 10.05
C GLU A 483 3.67 -22.39 11.12
N LYS A 484 4.31 -23.50 10.74
CA LYS A 484 5.12 -24.34 11.66
C LYS A 484 6.59 -23.92 11.66
N VAL A 485 7.06 -23.25 10.60
CA VAL A 485 8.47 -22.96 10.39
C VAL A 485 8.71 -21.51 10.76
N GLU A 486 9.39 -21.34 11.91
CA GLU A 486 9.56 -20.05 12.58
C GLU A 486 8.27 -19.54 13.26
N ALA A 487 8.38 -18.51 14.11
CA ALA A 487 7.25 -17.95 14.86
C ALA A 487 6.39 -16.99 14.01
N ALA A 488 6.24 -17.28 12.72
CA ALA A 488 5.58 -16.43 11.73
C ALA A 488 4.05 -16.62 11.78
N SER A 489 3.40 -15.92 12.71
CA SER A 489 1.95 -15.99 12.91
C SER A 489 1.15 -15.36 11.77
N GLY A 490 -0.01 -15.94 11.47
CA GLY A 490 -0.99 -15.44 10.51
C GLY A 490 -0.79 -15.93 9.08
N PHE A 491 0.19 -16.81 8.82
CA PHE A 491 0.44 -17.36 7.48
C PHE A 491 -0.77 -18.09 6.88
N THR A 492 -1.68 -18.62 7.71
CA THR A 492 -2.91 -19.32 7.31
C THR A 492 -4.15 -18.43 7.17
N SER A 493 -4.11 -17.15 7.61
CA SER A 493 -5.30 -16.27 7.66
C SER A 493 -5.10 -14.86 7.09
N GLU A 494 -3.90 -14.30 7.20
CA GLU A 494 -3.59 -12.92 6.83
C GLU A 494 -3.08 -12.82 5.38
N GLU A 495 -3.18 -11.61 4.82
CA GLU A 495 -2.37 -11.20 3.66
C GLU A 495 -0.93 -11.00 4.16
N LYS A 496 0.05 -11.57 3.45
CA LYS A 496 1.49 -11.38 3.70
C LYS A 496 2.14 -10.86 2.42
N ASP A 497 3.36 -10.34 2.51
CA ASP A 497 4.09 -9.91 1.32
C ASP A 497 4.84 -11.08 0.64
N PRO A 498 4.89 -11.13 -0.71
CA PRO A 498 5.63 -12.16 -1.45
C PRO A 498 7.09 -12.32 -1.01
N GLU A 499 7.73 -11.24 -0.57
CA GLU A 499 9.10 -11.24 -0.05
C GLU A 499 9.26 -11.99 1.29
N GLU A 500 8.26 -11.95 2.19
CA GLU A 500 8.25 -12.75 3.42
C GLU A 500 8.10 -14.24 3.08
N PHE A 501 7.13 -14.56 2.21
CA PHE A 501 6.88 -15.92 1.72
C PHE A 501 8.12 -16.53 1.04
N LEU A 502 8.76 -15.81 0.12
CA LEU A 502 9.94 -16.28 -0.61
C LEU A 502 11.13 -16.53 0.33
N ASN A 503 11.34 -15.68 1.34
CA ASN A 503 12.39 -15.90 2.33
C ASN A 503 12.14 -17.17 3.15
N ILE A 504 10.95 -17.36 3.73
CA ILE A 504 10.66 -18.57 4.52
C ILE A 504 10.77 -19.83 3.66
N LEU A 505 10.17 -19.83 2.46
CA LEU A 505 10.19 -20.98 1.56
C LEU A 505 11.62 -21.33 1.09
N PHE A 506 12.40 -20.35 0.61
CA PHE A 506 13.71 -20.61 0.02
C PHE A 506 14.84 -20.67 1.04
N HIS A 507 14.88 -19.79 2.04
CA HIS A 507 15.98 -19.76 3.02
C HIS A 507 15.75 -20.74 4.17
N HIS A 508 14.58 -20.72 4.81
CA HIS A 508 14.35 -21.47 6.05
C HIS A 508 13.94 -22.93 5.76
N ILE A 509 13.12 -23.18 4.74
CA ILE A 509 12.64 -24.53 4.41
C ILE A 509 13.53 -25.23 3.38
N LEU A 510 13.54 -24.76 2.13
CA LEU A 510 14.14 -25.48 1.00
C LEU A 510 15.65 -25.27 0.86
N ARG A 511 16.22 -24.34 1.65
CA ARG A 511 17.66 -24.00 1.72
C ARG A 511 18.30 -23.84 0.34
N VAL A 512 17.62 -23.08 -0.51
CA VAL A 512 18.00 -22.78 -1.89
C VAL A 512 19.24 -21.89 -1.89
N GLU A 513 20.13 -22.08 -2.86
CA GLU A 513 21.27 -21.17 -3.04
C GLU A 513 20.76 -19.74 -3.37
N PRO A 514 21.33 -18.69 -2.76
CA PRO A 514 20.93 -17.30 -3.04
C PRO A 514 20.98 -16.99 -4.54
N LEU A 515 19.83 -16.62 -5.11
CA LEU A 515 19.69 -16.37 -6.55
C LEU A 515 20.54 -15.19 -7.03
N LEU A 516 20.76 -14.21 -6.14
CA LEU A 516 21.54 -13.00 -6.39
C LEU A 516 22.71 -12.91 -5.41
N LYS A 517 23.92 -12.81 -5.98
CA LYS A 517 25.16 -12.52 -5.25
C LYS A 517 25.65 -11.14 -5.65
N ILE A 518 25.47 -10.15 -4.77
CA ILE A 518 25.69 -8.73 -5.07
C ILE A 518 26.86 -8.21 -4.24
N ARG A 519 27.79 -7.46 -4.84
CA ARG A 519 28.92 -6.83 -4.14
C ARG A 519 28.79 -5.31 -4.22
N SER A 520 28.99 -4.63 -3.09
CA SER A 520 29.25 -3.18 -3.06
C SER A 520 30.76 -2.93 -3.07
N ALA A 521 31.21 -1.83 -3.68
CA ALA A 521 32.64 -1.54 -3.91
C ALA A 521 33.53 -1.75 -2.66
N GLY A 522 34.39 -2.77 -2.72
CA GLY A 522 35.34 -3.12 -1.64
C GLY A 522 34.75 -3.88 -0.45
N GLN A 523 33.46 -4.24 -0.48
CA GLN A 523 32.80 -5.02 0.57
C GLN A 523 32.78 -6.53 0.24
N LYS A 524 32.31 -7.33 1.21
CA LYS A 524 31.96 -8.74 0.96
C LYS A 524 30.76 -8.83 0.01
N VAL A 525 30.64 -9.98 -0.66
CA VAL A 525 29.41 -10.36 -1.35
C VAL A 525 28.27 -10.46 -0.33
N GLN A 526 27.10 -9.98 -0.73
CA GLN A 526 25.82 -10.10 -0.03
C GLN A 526 24.90 -11.01 -0.84
N ASP A 527 24.20 -11.87 -0.13
CA ASP A 527 23.40 -12.96 -0.69
C ASP A 527 21.91 -12.66 -0.50
N CYS A 528 21.12 -12.72 -1.57
CA CYS A 528 19.66 -12.52 -1.51
C CYS A 528 18.92 -13.27 -2.63
N TYR A 529 17.59 -13.37 -2.53
CA TYR A 529 16.73 -14.04 -3.53
C TYR A 529 16.08 -13.05 -4.52
N PHE A 530 16.07 -11.76 -4.20
CA PHE A 530 15.43 -10.70 -4.95
C PHE A 530 16.12 -9.35 -4.64
N TYR A 531 15.92 -8.35 -5.50
CA TYR A 531 16.54 -7.02 -5.37
C TYR A 531 15.49 -5.91 -5.32
N GLN A 532 15.50 -5.11 -4.25
CA GLN A 532 14.70 -3.89 -4.14
C GLN A 532 15.40 -2.72 -4.84
N ILE A 533 14.67 -2.05 -5.72
CA ILE A 533 15.10 -0.79 -6.34
C ILE A 533 15.08 0.33 -5.28
N PHE A 534 16.23 1.01 -5.10
CA PHE A 534 16.42 2.13 -4.18
C PHE A 534 17.06 3.34 -4.89
N MET A 535 16.32 4.44 -4.99
CA MET A 535 16.77 5.67 -5.65
C MET A 535 16.02 6.91 -5.16
N GLU A 536 16.55 8.08 -5.50
CA GLU A 536 15.84 9.35 -5.45
C GLU A 536 15.02 9.54 -6.75
N LYS A 537 13.85 10.16 -6.65
CA LYS A 537 12.94 10.32 -7.80
C LYS A 537 13.45 11.39 -8.76
N ASN A 538 13.87 10.98 -9.95
CA ASN A 538 14.25 11.90 -11.02
C ASN A 538 13.01 12.42 -11.76
N GLU A 539 12.56 13.64 -11.43
CA GLU A 539 11.38 14.30 -12.01
C GLU A 539 11.44 14.47 -13.54
N LYS A 540 12.63 14.38 -14.16
CA LYS A 540 12.81 14.52 -15.61
C LYS A 540 12.40 13.29 -16.42
N VAL A 541 12.04 12.18 -15.78
CA VAL A 541 11.64 10.93 -16.46
C VAL A 541 10.21 10.54 -16.08
N GLY A 542 9.30 10.67 -17.06
CA GLY A 542 7.87 10.42 -16.85
C GLY A 542 7.49 8.94 -16.68
N VAL A 543 8.03 8.06 -17.53
CA VAL A 543 7.86 6.60 -17.44
C VAL A 543 9.25 5.94 -17.55
N PRO A 544 9.83 5.45 -16.45
CA PRO A 544 11.12 4.77 -16.48
C PRO A 544 10.97 3.30 -16.89
N THR A 545 11.99 2.77 -17.55
CA THR A 545 12.15 1.34 -17.83
C THR A 545 12.83 0.61 -16.68
N ILE A 546 12.59 -0.70 -16.51
CA ILE A 546 13.27 -1.49 -15.47
C ILE A 546 14.79 -1.55 -15.71
N GLN A 547 15.26 -1.53 -16.97
CA GLN A 547 16.70 -1.37 -17.27
C GLN A 547 17.27 -0.09 -16.65
N GLN A 548 16.60 1.06 -16.86
CA GLN A 548 17.02 2.34 -16.25
C GLN A 548 16.93 2.30 -14.73
N LEU A 549 15.86 1.74 -14.17
CA LEU A 549 15.68 1.69 -12.71
C LEU A 549 16.76 0.84 -12.03
N LEU A 550 17.09 -0.32 -12.62
CA LEU A 550 18.15 -1.21 -12.15
C LEU A 550 19.53 -0.55 -12.28
N GLU A 551 19.83 0.09 -13.42
CA GLU A 551 21.07 0.84 -13.62
C GLU A 551 21.23 1.95 -12.57
N TRP A 552 20.22 2.82 -12.39
CA TRP A 552 20.30 3.92 -11.41
C TRP A 552 20.46 3.41 -9.97
N SER A 553 19.74 2.35 -9.59
CA SER A 553 19.82 1.74 -8.26
C SER A 553 21.21 1.15 -7.99
N PHE A 554 21.79 0.43 -8.97
CA PHE A 554 23.15 -0.12 -8.87
C PHE A 554 24.22 0.98 -8.87
N ILE A 555 24.10 2.00 -9.72
CA ILE A 555 25.02 3.14 -9.76
C ILE A 555 24.99 3.90 -8.42
N ASN A 556 23.80 4.17 -7.88
CA ASN A 556 23.63 4.93 -6.64
C ASN A 556 24.34 4.26 -5.46
N SER A 557 24.04 2.98 -5.22
CA SER A 557 24.60 2.17 -4.13
C SER A 557 25.98 1.56 -4.44
N SER A 558 26.59 1.89 -5.60
CA SER A 558 27.87 1.35 -6.08
C SER A 558 27.94 -0.18 -6.05
N LEU A 559 26.91 -0.82 -6.59
CA LEU A 559 26.73 -2.27 -6.63
C LEU A 559 27.14 -2.87 -7.97
N LYS A 560 27.54 -4.15 -7.94
CA LYS A 560 27.69 -5.04 -9.09
C LYS A 560 27.24 -6.46 -8.73
N PHE A 561 26.83 -7.25 -9.71
CA PHE A 561 26.60 -8.68 -9.56
C PHE A 561 27.95 -9.43 -9.59
N ALA A 562 28.22 -10.27 -8.59
CA ALA A 562 29.47 -11.03 -8.48
C ALA A 562 29.51 -12.24 -9.44
N GLU A 563 28.34 -12.73 -9.86
CA GLU A 563 28.15 -13.76 -10.89
C GLU A 563 26.83 -13.49 -11.63
N ALA A 564 26.60 -14.15 -12.77
CA ALA A 564 25.38 -13.97 -13.56
C ALA A 564 24.20 -14.77 -12.95
N PRO A 565 23.12 -14.12 -12.49
CA PRO A 565 21.99 -14.83 -11.90
C PRO A 565 21.21 -15.61 -12.96
N SER A 566 20.77 -16.83 -12.61
CA SER A 566 19.88 -17.62 -13.46
C SER A 566 18.44 -17.09 -13.42
N CYS A 567 17.99 -16.63 -12.25
CA CYS A 567 16.72 -15.98 -11.99
C CYS A 567 16.97 -14.64 -11.26
N LEU A 568 16.38 -13.56 -11.77
CA LEU A 568 16.50 -12.21 -11.22
C LEU A 568 15.09 -11.66 -10.94
N ILE A 569 14.73 -11.63 -9.65
CA ILE A 569 13.48 -11.03 -9.17
C ILE A 569 13.79 -9.61 -8.70
N ILE A 570 13.08 -8.62 -9.25
CA ILE A 570 13.29 -7.19 -8.97
C ILE A 570 12.00 -6.61 -8.41
N GLN A 571 12.05 -6.04 -7.20
CA GLN A 571 10.94 -5.30 -6.59
C GLN A 571 10.95 -3.83 -7.04
N MET A 572 9.77 -3.32 -7.36
CA MET A 572 9.56 -1.95 -7.83
C MET A 572 9.65 -0.93 -6.68
N PRO A 573 9.99 0.34 -6.94
CA PRO A 573 10.08 1.37 -5.90
C PRO A 573 8.68 1.79 -5.39
N ARG A 574 8.19 1.09 -4.38
CA ARG A 574 6.95 1.34 -3.62
C ARG A 574 7.28 1.55 -2.15
N PHE A 575 6.43 2.29 -1.42
CA PHE A 575 6.57 2.50 0.02
C PHE A 575 5.21 2.33 0.69
N GLY A 576 4.96 1.15 1.27
CA GLY A 576 3.63 0.77 1.76
C GLY A 576 2.63 0.57 0.61
N LYS A 577 1.33 0.56 0.94
CA LYS A 577 0.25 0.27 -0.02
C LYS A 577 -0.06 1.46 -0.94
N ASP A 578 0.05 2.69 -0.42
CA ASP A 578 -0.47 3.88 -1.09
C ASP A 578 0.57 4.61 -1.98
N PHE A 579 1.86 4.52 -1.65
CA PHE A 579 2.90 5.27 -2.37
C PHE A 579 3.59 4.44 -3.47
N LYS A 580 3.31 4.80 -4.72
CA LYS A 580 4.00 4.32 -5.93
C LYS A 580 4.93 5.45 -6.39
N MET A 581 6.26 5.23 -6.50
CA MET A 581 7.20 6.31 -6.87
C MET A 581 6.92 6.87 -8.27
N PHE A 582 6.47 6.02 -9.20
CA PHE A 582 6.09 6.36 -10.57
C PHE A 582 4.68 5.85 -10.87
N ASN A 583 3.89 6.63 -11.60
CA ASN A 583 2.49 6.29 -11.93
C ASN A 583 2.39 5.19 -13.00
N LYS A 584 3.43 5.03 -13.82
CA LYS A 584 3.64 3.89 -14.73
C LYS A 584 5.11 3.50 -14.69
N ILE A 585 5.42 2.21 -14.82
CA ILE A 585 6.77 1.68 -15.05
C ILE A 585 6.71 0.81 -16.30
N PHE A 586 7.71 0.91 -17.17
CA PHE A 586 7.81 0.06 -18.37
C PHE A 586 8.62 -1.21 -18.05
N PRO A 587 8.00 -2.41 -18.00
CA PRO A 587 8.74 -3.64 -17.79
C PRO A 587 9.51 -4.01 -19.06
N SER A 588 10.84 -3.96 -18.97
CA SER A 588 11.73 -4.26 -20.09
C SER A 588 11.60 -5.73 -20.49
N LEU A 589 11.29 -6.03 -21.76
CA LEU A 589 11.15 -7.43 -22.21
C LEU A 589 12.49 -8.21 -22.16
N GLU A 590 13.61 -7.51 -22.33
CA GLU A 590 14.96 -7.98 -22.06
C GLU A 590 15.65 -7.02 -21.08
N LEU A 591 16.46 -7.55 -20.16
CA LEU A 591 17.48 -6.79 -19.43
C LEU A 591 18.87 -7.15 -19.93
N ASN A 592 19.76 -6.15 -20.00
CA ASN A 592 21.18 -6.33 -20.26
C ASN A 592 21.99 -6.06 -18.99
N ILE A 593 22.62 -7.09 -18.45
CA ILE A 593 23.35 -7.05 -17.18
C ILE A 593 24.89 -7.01 -17.35
N THR A 594 25.42 -7.03 -18.59
CA THR A 594 26.89 -7.01 -18.84
C THR A 594 27.61 -5.87 -18.11
N ASP A 595 27.04 -4.66 -18.09
CA ASP A 595 27.69 -3.52 -17.42
C ASP A 595 27.50 -3.49 -15.90
N LEU A 596 26.59 -4.32 -15.38
CA LEU A 596 26.30 -4.51 -13.95
C LEU A 596 27.08 -5.67 -13.33
N LEU A 597 27.69 -6.54 -14.13
CA LEU A 597 28.48 -7.68 -13.66
C LEU A 597 29.94 -7.30 -13.33
N GLU A 598 30.49 -7.91 -12.29
CA GLU A 598 31.93 -7.97 -12.03
C GLU A 598 32.62 -8.97 -12.97
N ASP A 599 33.95 -8.84 -13.11
CA ASP A 599 34.83 -9.79 -13.82
C ASP A 599 34.32 -10.22 -15.22
N THR A 600 33.69 -9.29 -15.96
CA THR A 600 33.16 -9.55 -17.30
C THR A 600 33.70 -8.53 -18.33
N PRO A 601 34.05 -8.95 -19.56
CA PRO A 601 34.46 -8.03 -20.62
C PRO A 601 33.33 -7.07 -21.00
N ARG A 602 33.57 -5.76 -20.93
CA ARG A 602 32.59 -4.72 -21.28
C ARG A 602 33.02 -3.91 -22.50
N GLN A 603 32.05 -3.38 -23.24
CA GLN A 603 32.31 -2.60 -24.45
C GLN A 603 32.56 -1.12 -24.17
N CYS A 604 33.65 -0.57 -24.71
CA CYS A 604 33.98 0.86 -24.69
C CYS A 604 32.94 1.68 -25.46
N ARG A 605 32.33 2.66 -24.80
CA ARG A 605 31.27 3.53 -25.36
C ARG A 605 31.69 4.45 -26.51
N ILE A 606 32.99 4.54 -26.81
CA ILE A 606 33.53 5.40 -27.89
C ILE A 606 33.96 4.59 -29.12
N CYS A 607 34.77 3.53 -28.93
CA CYS A 607 35.41 2.81 -30.04
C CYS A 607 34.94 1.35 -30.21
N GLY A 608 34.01 0.86 -29.39
CA GLY A 608 33.49 -0.51 -29.48
C GLY A 608 34.44 -1.64 -29.03
N GLY A 609 35.72 -1.36 -28.77
CA GLY A 609 36.67 -2.32 -28.22
C GLY A 609 36.56 -2.54 -26.71
N LEU A 610 37.45 -3.35 -26.12
CA LEU A 610 37.44 -3.70 -24.69
C LEU A 610 37.60 -2.46 -23.78
N ALA A 611 36.68 -2.31 -22.83
CA ALA A 611 36.78 -1.31 -21.77
C ALA A 611 37.71 -1.79 -20.63
N MET A 612 38.46 -0.84 -20.06
CA MET A 612 39.40 -1.05 -18.94
C MET A 612 39.07 -0.14 -17.75
N TYR A 613 38.25 0.89 -17.94
CA TYR A 613 37.88 1.87 -16.93
C TYR A 613 36.39 2.18 -16.99
N GLU A 614 35.75 2.38 -15.83
CA GLU A 614 34.39 2.92 -15.72
C GLU A 614 34.38 4.19 -14.88
N CYS A 615 33.47 5.12 -15.17
CA CYS A 615 33.39 6.40 -14.46
C CYS A 615 31.93 6.73 -14.09
N ARG A 616 31.65 6.76 -12.77
CA ARG A 616 30.34 7.13 -12.21
C ARG A 616 29.98 8.59 -12.53
N GLU A 617 30.93 9.52 -12.35
CA GLU A 617 30.73 10.96 -12.60
C GLU A 617 30.43 11.26 -14.08
N CYS A 618 30.94 10.45 -15.01
CA CYS A 618 30.55 10.57 -16.42
C CYS A 618 29.09 10.14 -16.68
N TYR A 619 28.38 9.42 -15.80
CA TYR A 619 27.05 8.87 -16.12
C TYR A 619 26.02 9.95 -16.48
N GLU A 620 26.05 11.06 -15.73
CA GLU A 620 25.21 12.26 -15.91
C GLU A 620 25.58 13.04 -17.19
N ASP A 621 26.73 12.74 -17.81
CA ASP A 621 27.15 13.35 -19.06
C ASP A 621 26.27 12.87 -20.22
N THR A 622 25.52 13.80 -20.79
CA THR A 622 24.62 13.59 -21.92
C THR A 622 25.31 13.72 -23.28
N ASP A 623 26.50 14.34 -23.34
CA ASP A 623 27.30 14.45 -24.57
C ASP A 623 27.84 13.06 -24.98
N ILE A 624 28.00 12.12 -24.04
CA ILE A 624 28.60 10.79 -24.25
C ILE A 624 27.58 9.67 -23.99
N SER A 625 26.81 9.28 -25.00
CA SER A 625 25.85 8.16 -24.93
C SER A 625 24.92 8.25 -23.70
N ALA A 626 24.03 9.25 -23.71
CA ALA A 626 23.13 9.58 -22.62
C ALA A 626 22.40 8.36 -22.02
N GLY A 627 22.22 8.37 -20.70
CA GLY A 627 21.47 7.34 -19.95
C GLY A 627 22.16 5.98 -19.79
N LYS A 628 23.31 5.71 -20.43
CA LYS A 628 24.03 4.43 -20.32
C LYS A 628 25.26 4.51 -19.41
N ILE A 629 25.61 3.39 -18.77
CA ILE A 629 26.87 3.24 -18.01
C ILE A 629 28.08 3.56 -18.92
N LYS A 630 29.02 4.33 -18.37
CA LYS A 630 30.16 4.90 -19.08
C LYS A 630 31.43 4.11 -18.76
N GLN A 631 31.79 3.21 -19.68
CA GLN A 631 33.07 2.53 -19.66
C GLN A 631 33.88 2.76 -20.94
N PHE A 632 35.20 2.79 -20.78
CA PHE A 632 36.15 3.23 -21.80
C PHE A 632 37.38 2.32 -21.86
N CYS A 633 37.93 2.10 -23.05
CA CYS A 633 39.28 1.56 -23.22
C CYS A 633 40.31 2.60 -22.75
N LYS A 634 41.55 2.18 -22.48
CA LYS A 634 42.62 3.07 -21.96
C LYS A 634 42.77 4.37 -22.76
N THR A 635 42.83 4.29 -24.09
CA THR A 635 42.99 5.47 -24.96
C THR A 635 41.77 6.40 -24.90
N CYS A 636 40.56 5.86 -25.03
CA CYS A 636 39.33 6.67 -24.98
C CYS A 636 39.12 7.28 -23.59
N ASN A 637 39.50 6.58 -22.52
CA ASN A 637 39.42 7.10 -21.16
C ASN A 637 40.26 8.37 -21.01
N THR A 638 41.51 8.37 -21.50
CA THR A 638 42.36 9.58 -21.51
C THR A 638 41.72 10.72 -22.32
N GLN A 639 41.21 10.46 -23.52
CA GLN A 639 40.61 11.50 -24.36
C GLN A 639 39.33 12.11 -23.77
N VAL A 640 38.47 11.29 -23.16
CA VAL A 640 37.23 11.76 -22.51
C VAL A 640 37.53 12.68 -21.32
N HIS A 641 38.54 12.34 -20.51
CA HIS A 641 38.91 13.06 -19.29
C HIS A 641 39.90 14.22 -19.52
N LEU A 642 40.49 14.37 -20.70
CA LEU A 642 41.21 15.60 -21.09
C LEU A 642 40.25 16.79 -21.28
N HIS A 643 38.96 16.55 -21.51
CA HIS A 643 37.96 17.60 -21.70
C HIS A 643 37.71 18.40 -20.41
N PRO A 644 37.71 19.75 -20.42
CA PRO A 644 37.66 20.57 -19.20
C PRO A 644 36.52 20.24 -18.22
N LYS A 645 35.30 19.94 -18.71
CA LYS A 645 34.17 19.53 -17.84
C LYS A 645 34.44 18.25 -17.02
N ARG A 646 35.41 17.40 -17.44
CA ARG A 646 35.62 16.03 -16.98
C ARG A 646 37.01 15.78 -16.37
N GLN A 647 37.89 16.78 -16.32
CA GLN A 647 39.26 16.64 -15.80
C GLN A 647 39.31 16.29 -14.30
N SER A 648 38.26 16.60 -13.54
CA SER A 648 38.14 16.28 -12.12
C SER A 648 37.58 14.87 -11.82
N HIS A 649 37.01 14.19 -12.83
CA HIS A 649 36.28 12.95 -12.60
C HIS A 649 37.18 11.78 -12.19
N LYS A 650 36.71 10.99 -11.23
CA LYS A 650 37.35 9.74 -10.82
C LYS A 650 36.81 8.58 -11.65
N PHE A 651 37.70 7.93 -12.38
CA PHE A 651 37.44 6.68 -13.08
C PHE A 651 38.15 5.52 -12.37
N ASN A 652 37.47 4.39 -12.24
CA ASN A 652 37.97 3.18 -11.60
C ASN A 652 38.33 2.14 -12.67
N PRO A 653 39.33 1.26 -12.45
CA PRO A 653 39.57 0.13 -13.34
C PRO A 653 38.38 -0.85 -13.29
N VAL A 654 37.96 -1.35 -14.45
CA VAL A 654 37.00 -2.46 -14.55
C VAL A 654 37.77 -3.76 -14.32
N SER A 655 37.24 -4.65 -13.48
CA SER A 655 37.84 -5.96 -13.24
C SER A 655 37.55 -6.91 -14.41
N LEU A 656 38.51 -7.78 -14.74
CA LEU A 656 38.48 -8.64 -15.92
C LEU A 656 38.82 -10.09 -15.52
N PRO A 657 38.23 -11.10 -16.19
CA PRO A 657 38.51 -12.50 -15.87
C PRO A 657 39.99 -12.82 -16.06
N LYS A 658 40.57 -13.56 -15.10
CA LYS A 658 42.02 -13.87 -15.06
C LYS A 658 42.47 -14.75 -16.23
N ASP A 659 41.58 -15.65 -16.66
CA ASP A 659 41.82 -16.61 -17.74
C ASP A 659 41.32 -16.10 -19.11
N LEU A 660 41.30 -14.78 -19.29
CA LEU A 660 40.97 -14.16 -20.58
C LEU A 660 41.93 -14.65 -21.68
N PRO A 661 41.42 -15.25 -22.77
CA PRO A 661 42.25 -15.53 -23.94
C PRO A 661 42.80 -14.24 -24.55
N ASP A 662 43.98 -14.35 -25.17
CA ASP A 662 44.61 -13.26 -25.94
C ASP A 662 43.90 -13.10 -27.31
N TRP A 663 42.59 -12.87 -27.26
CA TRP A 663 41.71 -12.70 -28.42
C TRP A 663 41.90 -11.31 -29.02
N ASP A 664 41.94 -11.20 -30.35
CA ASP A 664 42.06 -9.88 -30.98
C ASP A 664 40.72 -9.12 -30.90
N TRP A 665 40.57 -8.35 -29.80
CA TRP A 665 39.39 -7.53 -29.48
C TRP A 665 39.05 -6.44 -30.52
N ARG A 666 39.80 -6.35 -31.62
CA ARG A 666 39.48 -5.56 -32.81
C ARG A 666 38.39 -6.21 -33.68
N HIS A 667 38.22 -7.54 -33.57
CA HIS A 667 37.39 -8.33 -34.48
C HIS A 667 36.39 -9.27 -33.77
N GLY A 668 36.52 -9.49 -32.45
CA GLY A 668 35.58 -10.30 -31.66
C GLY A 668 34.38 -9.51 -31.13
N CYS A 669 33.19 -10.12 -31.14
CA CYS A 669 32.03 -9.58 -30.43
C CYS A 669 32.17 -9.82 -28.92
N ILE A 670 31.94 -8.79 -28.11
CA ILE A 670 31.99 -8.88 -26.65
C ILE A 670 30.72 -9.59 -26.14
N PRO A 671 30.81 -10.58 -25.22
CA PRO A 671 29.66 -11.31 -24.71
C PRO A 671 28.61 -10.40 -24.06
N CYS A 672 27.41 -10.33 -24.65
CA CYS A 672 26.27 -9.65 -24.08
C CYS A 672 25.46 -10.64 -23.23
N GLN A 673 25.34 -10.36 -21.93
CA GLN A 673 24.58 -11.15 -20.98
C GLN A 673 23.19 -10.55 -20.83
N LYS A 674 22.20 -11.24 -21.38
CA LYS A 674 20.79 -10.85 -21.34
C LYS A 674 19.97 -11.75 -20.45
N MET A 675 18.91 -11.20 -19.87
CA MET A 675 17.83 -11.95 -19.22
C MET A 675 16.49 -11.58 -19.87
N GLU A 676 15.60 -12.53 -20.03
CA GLU A 676 14.25 -12.32 -20.59
C GLU A 676 13.21 -12.20 -19.47
N LEU A 677 12.25 -11.29 -19.62
CA LEU A 677 11.13 -11.13 -18.70
C LEU A 677 10.13 -12.29 -18.90
N PHE A 678 9.91 -13.09 -17.86
CA PHE A 678 8.96 -14.20 -17.89
C PHE A 678 7.71 -13.96 -17.06
N ALA A 679 7.77 -13.15 -16.00
CA ALA A 679 6.59 -12.81 -15.20
C ALA A 679 6.64 -11.40 -14.59
N VAL A 680 5.47 -10.81 -14.38
CA VAL A 680 5.25 -9.58 -13.61
C VAL A 680 4.14 -9.85 -12.59
N LEU A 681 4.43 -9.63 -11.31
CA LEU A 681 3.49 -9.76 -10.21
C LEU A 681 3.05 -8.35 -9.77
N CYS A 682 1.74 -8.12 -9.74
CA CYS A 682 1.13 -6.81 -9.58
C CYS A 682 0.24 -6.73 -8.33
N ILE A 683 0.19 -5.56 -7.70
CA ILE A 683 -0.77 -5.21 -6.64
C ILE A 683 -1.30 -3.79 -6.85
N GLU A 684 -2.62 -3.66 -6.83
CA GLU A 684 -3.28 -2.35 -6.91
C GLU A 684 -3.39 -1.72 -5.52
N THR A 685 -3.90 -2.47 -4.53
CA THR A 685 -4.05 -2.10 -3.10
C THR A 685 -3.79 -3.27 -2.13
N SER A 686 -4.56 -4.37 -2.24
CA SER A 686 -4.51 -5.54 -1.33
C SER A 686 -4.93 -6.86 -2.03
N HIS A 687 -4.59 -6.99 -3.31
CA HIS A 687 -4.84 -8.22 -4.07
C HIS A 687 -3.76 -8.41 -5.13
N TYR A 688 -2.96 -9.46 -4.96
CA TYR A 688 -1.83 -9.81 -5.80
C TYR A 688 -2.27 -10.66 -7.00
N VAL A 689 -1.94 -10.22 -8.21
CA VAL A 689 -2.23 -10.90 -9.49
C VAL A 689 -0.97 -11.09 -10.32
N ALA A 690 -0.99 -12.00 -11.28
CA ALA A 690 0.16 -12.33 -12.11
C ALA A 690 -0.08 -12.06 -13.60
N PHE A 691 0.96 -11.59 -14.27
CA PHE A 691 1.14 -11.64 -15.72
C PHE A 691 2.29 -12.58 -16.02
N VAL A 692 2.10 -13.56 -16.90
CA VAL A 692 3.16 -14.53 -17.26
C VAL A 692 3.28 -14.60 -18.78
N LYS A 693 4.52 -14.61 -19.27
CA LYS A 693 4.84 -14.78 -20.68
C LYS A 693 5.04 -16.28 -20.98
N TYR A 694 4.22 -16.86 -21.87
CA TYR A 694 4.20 -18.31 -22.15
C TYR A 694 4.92 -18.71 -23.45
N GLY A 695 5.48 -17.73 -24.16
CA GLY A 695 6.17 -17.91 -25.43
C GLY A 695 7.00 -16.68 -25.80
N LYS A 696 7.72 -16.75 -26.93
CA LYS A 696 8.63 -15.68 -27.35
C LYS A 696 7.94 -14.49 -28.01
N ASP A 697 6.79 -14.72 -28.66
CA ASP A 697 5.99 -13.69 -29.31
C ASP A 697 5.58 -12.55 -28.36
N ASP A 698 5.45 -11.34 -28.87
CA ASP A 698 5.12 -10.15 -28.06
C ASP A 698 3.73 -10.23 -27.44
N SER A 699 2.79 -10.90 -28.10
CA SER A 699 1.40 -11.11 -27.65
C SER A 699 1.22 -12.32 -26.72
N ALA A 700 2.30 -13.08 -26.43
CA ALA A 700 2.27 -14.31 -25.65
C ALA A 700 2.14 -14.09 -24.12
N TRP A 701 1.13 -13.31 -23.71
CA TRP A 701 0.83 -12.97 -22.32
C TRP A 701 -0.46 -13.62 -21.81
N LEU A 702 -0.41 -14.09 -20.56
CA LEU A 702 -1.55 -14.54 -19.78
C LEU A 702 -1.67 -13.72 -18.49
N PHE A 703 -2.88 -13.31 -18.17
CA PHE A 703 -3.27 -12.70 -16.90
C PHE A 703 -3.93 -13.75 -16.00
N PHE A 704 -3.47 -13.84 -14.75
CA PHE A 704 -3.99 -14.77 -13.74
C PHE A 704 -4.45 -14.01 -12.49
N ASP A 705 -5.65 -14.35 -12.04
CA ASP A 705 -6.23 -13.89 -10.78
C ASP A 705 -6.81 -15.09 -10.01
N SER A 706 -6.33 -15.31 -8.78
CA SER A 706 -6.71 -16.47 -7.96
C SER A 706 -8.10 -16.37 -7.34
N MET A 707 -8.73 -15.19 -7.40
CA MET A 707 -10.04 -14.87 -6.81
C MET A 707 -10.94 -14.09 -7.80
N ALA A 708 -10.80 -14.39 -9.09
CA ALA A 708 -11.47 -13.69 -10.19
C ALA A 708 -13.02 -13.73 -10.15
N ASP A 709 -13.58 -14.75 -9.51
CA ASP A 709 -15.02 -15.01 -9.40
C ASP A 709 -15.28 -15.83 -8.12
N ARG A 710 -16.53 -15.93 -7.65
CA ARG A 710 -16.90 -16.65 -6.42
C ARG A 710 -18.25 -17.35 -6.55
N ASP A 711 -18.27 -18.64 -6.21
CA ASP A 711 -19.48 -19.44 -6.12
C ASP A 711 -19.88 -19.61 -4.65
N GLY A 712 -21.15 -19.34 -4.31
CA GLY A 712 -21.69 -19.39 -2.96
C GLY A 712 -21.32 -18.22 -2.02
N GLY A 713 -22.09 -18.10 -0.93
CA GLY A 713 -21.93 -17.08 0.12
C GLY A 713 -20.88 -17.44 1.18
N GLN A 714 -21.26 -17.45 2.47
CA GLN A 714 -20.35 -17.73 3.59
C GLN A 714 -19.56 -19.05 3.42
N ASN A 715 -20.24 -20.13 3.00
CA ASN A 715 -19.63 -21.45 2.69
C ASN A 715 -19.14 -21.56 1.22
N GLY A 716 -19.04 -20.44 0.50
CA GLY A 716 -18.63 -20.39 -0.89
C GLY A 716 -17.11 -20.49 -1.09
N PHE A 717 -16.71 -20.75 -2.34
CA PHE A 717 -15.31 -20.85 -2.76
C PHE A 717 -15.04 -19.94 -3.95
N ASN A 718 -13.80 -19.44 -4.02
CA ASN A 718 -13.37 -18.64 -5.17
C ASN A 718 -13.10 -19.54 -6.38
N ILE A 719 -13.32 -19.00 -7.58
CA ILE A 719 -12.99 -19.62 -8.86
C ILE A 719 -11.86 -18.81 -9.48
N PRO A 720 -10.65 -19.39 -9.66
CA PRO A 720 -9.54 -18.69 -10.29
C PRO A 720 -9.74 -18.63 -11.81
N GLN A 721 -9.17 -17.61 -12.44
CA GLN A 721 -9.25 -17.44 -13.89
C GLN A 721 -7.88 -17.10 -14.50
N VAL A 722 -7.57 -17.74 -15.62
CA VAL A 722 -6.42 -17.44 -16.48
C VAL A 722 -6.95 -16.96 -17.84
N THR A 723 -6.57 -15.76 -18.26
CA THR A 723 -7.12 -15.07 -19.42
C THR A 723 -6.00 -14.61 -20.36
N PRO A 724 -6.08 -14.82 -21.68
CA PRO A 724 -5.17 -14.21 -22.65
C PRO A 724 -5.26 -12.69 -22.59
N CYS A 725 -4.11 -12.02 -22.61
CA CYS A 725 -4.03 -10.56 -22.63
C CYS A 725 -3.05 -10.04 -23.70
N PRO A 726 -3.29 -10.35 -24.99
CA PRO A 726 -2.40 -9.95 -26.08
C PRO A 726 -2.27 -8.43 -26.22
N GLU A 727 -3.22 -7.64 -25.68
CA GLU A 727 -3.12 -6.18 -25.66
C GLU A 727 -1.92 -5.67 -24.86
N VAL A 728 -1.41 -6.45 -23.90
CA VAL A 728 -0.14 -6.16 -23.20
C VAL A 728 1.01 -6.04 -24.20
N GLY A 729 1.07 -6.93 -25.20
CA GLY A 729 2.10 -6.92 -26.23
C GLY A 729 2.09 -5.66 -27.09
N GLU A 730 0.92 -5.10 -27.37
CA GLU A 730 0.77 -3.87 -28.14
C GLU A 730 1.19 -2.64 -27.32
N TYR A 731 0.80 -2.56 -26.04
CA TYR A 731 1.27 -1.48 -25.16
C TYR A 731 2.79 -1.53 -24.92
N LEU A 732 3.41 -2.71 -24.90
CA LEU A 732 4.87 -2.86 -24.77
C LEU A 732 5.65 -2.60 -26.07
N LYS A 733 4.98 -2.31 -27.19
CA LYS A 733 5.59 -1.81 -28.44
C LYS A 733 5.58 -0.29 -28.56
N MET A 734 4.78 0.41 -27.75
CA MET A 734 4.66 1.87 -27.77
C MET A 734 5.92 2.57 -27.23
N SER A 735 6.13 3.82 -27.63
CA SER A 735 7.20 4.67 -27.11
C SER A 735 6.96 5.05 -25.64
N LEU A 736 8.04 5.39 -24.92
CA LEU A 736 7.95 5.84 -23.52
C LEU A 736 7.23 7.20 -23.41
N GLU A 737 7.37 8.04 -24.42
CA GLU A 737 6.69 9.33 -24.56
C GLU A 737 5.19 9.14 -24.82
N GLU A 738 4.83 8.22 -25.71
CA GLU A 738 3.43 7.84 -25.99
C GLU A 738 2.77 7.29 -24.71
N LEU A 739 3.40 6.30 -24.06
CA LEU A 739 2.93 5.71 -22.81
C LEU A 739 2.90 6.71 -21.65
N HIS A 740 3.78 7.72 -21.63
CA HIS A 740 3.69 8.81 -20.68
C HIS A 740 2.43 9.65 -20.91
N SER A 741 2.21 10.09 -22.16
CA SER A 741 1.07 10.94 -22.55
C SER A 741 -0.30 10.26 -22.42
N LEU A 742 -0.36 8.93 -22.51
CA LEU A 742 -1.60 8.17 -22.43
C LEU A 742 -2.17 8.18 -20.99
N ASP A 743 -3.41 8.63 -20.84
CA ASP A 743 -4.18 8.53 -19.59
C ASP A 743 -4.32 7.04 -19.19
N SER A 744 -3.95 6.69 -17.95
CA SER A 744 -4.01 5.30 -17.46
C SER A 744 -5.43 4.73 -17.46
N ARG A 745 -6.47 5.58 -17.43
CA ARG A 745 -7.88 5.20 -17.55
C ARG A 745 -8.30 4.82 -18.97
N LYS A 746 -7.47 5.10 -19.98
CA LYS A 746 -7.69 4.74 -21.39
C LYS A 746 -6.94 3.47 -21.82
N ILE A 747 -6.02 2.97 -20.99
CA ILE A 747 -5.32 1.70 -21.22
C ILE A 747 -6.33 0.55 -21.12
N GLN A 748 -6.43 -0.26 -22.17
CA GLN A 748 -7.42 -1.32 -22.28
C GLN A 748 -7.05 -2.56 -21.46
N GLY A 749 -8.07 -3.35 -21.10
CA GLY A 749 -7.92 -4.66 -20.49
C GLY A 749 -7.12 -4.65 -19.19
N CYS A 750 -6.34 -5.71 -18.96
CA CYS A 750 -5.49 -5.81 -17.78
C CYS A 750 -4.14 -5.11 -17.92
N ALA A 751 -3.76 -4.62 -19.11
CA ALA A 751 -2.49 -3.92 -19.33
C ALA A 751 -2.30 -2.68 -18.44
N ARG A 752 -3.40 -2.04 -17.97
CA ARG A 752 -3.33 -0.99 -16.92
C ARG A 752 -2.62 -1.50 -15.66
N ARG A 753 -2.96 -2.70 -15.18
CA ARG A 753 -2.38 -3.29 -13.96
C ARG A 753 -0.92 -3.71 -14.17
N LEU A 754 -0.54 -4.15 -15.37
CA LEU A 754 0.86 -4.43 -15.68
C LEU A 754 1.73 -3.16 -15.64
N LEU A 755 1.24 -2.04 -16.18
CA LEU A 755 2.02 -0.79 -16.25
C LEU A 755 1.96 0.05 -14.96
N CYS A 756 0.83 0.09 -14.26
CA CYS A 756 0.64 0.91 -13.05
C CYS A 756 0.83 0.12 -11.73
N ASP A 757 0.56 -1.19 -11.74
CA ASP A 757 0.44 -2.00 -10.52
C ASP A 757 1.58 -3.02 -10.33
N ALA A 758 2.59 -3.05 -11.20
CA ALA A 758 3.80 -3.87 -11.04
C ALA A 758 4.48 -3.68 -9.67
N TYR A 759 4.68 -4.78 -8.96
CA TYR A 759 5.33 -4.86 -7.64
C TYR A 759 6.62 -5.69 -7.72
N MET A 760 6.62 -6.86 -8.37
CA MET A 760 7.82 -7.62 -8.70
C MET A 760 7.87 -7.93 -10.20
N CYS A 761 9.05 -7.86 -10.81
CA CYS A 761 9.30 -8.33 -12.18
C CYS A 761 10.38 -9.42 -12.15
N MET A 762 10.12 -10.52 -12.84
CA MET A 762 10.91 -11.74 -12.76
C MET A 762 11.54 -12.08 -14.11
N TYR A 763 12.86 -12.19 -14.11
CA TYR A 763 13.69 -12.38 -15.29
C TYR A 763 14.46 -13.69 -15.20
N GLN A 764 14.65 -14.38 -16.33
CA GLN A 764 15.40 -15.63 -16.41
C GLN A 764 16.50 -15.57 -17.47
N SER A 765 17.53 -16.39 -17.31
CA SER A 765 18.59 -16.56 -18.31
C SER A 765 18.11 -17.44 -19.48
N PRO A 766 18.02 -16.93 -20.74
CA PRO A 766 17.50 -17.67 -21.89
C PRO A 766 18.35 -18.90 -22.29
N THR A 767 19.53 -19.09 -21.69
CA THR A 767 20.46 -20.18 -22.00
C THR A 767 20.42 -21.31 -20.97
N MET A 768 19.80 -21.09 -19.81
CA MET A 768 19.86 -21.95 -18.61
C MET A 768 18.53 -22.63 -18.26
N SER A 769 17.68 -22.92 -19.25
CA SER A 769 16.54 -23.81 -19.04
C SER A 769 17.01 -25.24 -18.69
N LEU A 770 16.35 -25.87 -17.73
CA LEU A 770 16.62 -27.25 -17.31
C LEU A 770 16.21 -28.28 -18.36
N TYR A 771 15.22 -27.92 -19.17
CA TYR A 771 14.71 -28.70 -20.28
C TYR A 771 15.00 -27.93 -21.58
N LYS A 772 15.36 -28.65 -22.65
CA LYS A 772 15.68 -28.15 -24.00
C LYS A 772 15.19 -29.13 -25.05
#